data_AF-N6URR4-F1
#
_entry.id   AF-N6URR4-F1
#
_cell.length_a   1.000
_cell.length_b   1.000
_cell.length_c   1.000
_cell.angle_alpha   90.00
_cell.angle_beta   90.00
_cell.angle_gamma   90.00
#
_symmetry.space_group_name_H-M   'P 1'
#
loop_
_entity.id
_entity.type
_entity.pdbx_description
1 polymer ?
#
loop_
_entity_poly.entity_id
_entity_poly.type
_entity_poly.pdbx_seq_one_letter_code
_entity_poly.pdbx_strand_id
1 'polypeptide(L)'
;MDTAEDAIDVFSWAVRSSAIGEDSEELSAAGQNETILGCVTENEVLKAVSKCWASLFTYQSVKYRWQHGLPVKSQMAVVVQKMVPAETAGVLFTWHPTTSNPSQMVVTSNFGLGESVVSGNSEPDTFILNRTHDGEVSLLDQVIGAKDKVLTLTENGVKEVSSPELLDGSFVFVNGKDVTENSLYTRANCGEVYPLALSSGGRSILNYIDAGLQSYIYNELDPYLMKTLNVFQHRVFIDCIVSLYFIEGRDEITMTAKVLDLAIFGHPVINEKINATVRDRLGTVPQFENFCSVFRRWKDSLNVKQIVDKSREIVKNTDYRIKSDDKAQDIYTQIATNNSCFMPAYYHSCVTSASVLWQMLCMTILVGKEKELTTKHYADFANVLSSCEDVESAEVPAYLEKIAGIIKDEGYSEEFCMIDTRLGQTWLKSKCPTAHKIFEEFLDKHGHRCLGEFDLIQKTWGMDPSQVIPMIQANSRHSQKTAKVAKTIDQVISELGSPVNFLSRPILKYAISKLRVTVGKREQSKSALIMVIHKTRLAYLQLASAMVREGLMPSESLIFHLTKYEISQVIARRNPTLISKAIRRQKLYQTWNNLKFPELNYSYPQPEMEFQVPIELLPGSKCTGTPVCVGSVQARACVITQLSEIGSLQKGDILITYSTDIGWSPYFPMLSGVVTELGGLVSHGAVVAREYGLPCIVGVKNVTKIFKTGDVVYLSGKTGELGKV
;
A
#
# COMPACT_ATOMS: atom_id res chain seq x y z
N MET A 1 7.03 73.11 12.49
CA MET A 1 5.78 73.75 12.05
C MET A 1 5.82 73.55 10.55
N ASP A 2 5.23 72.49 10.01
CA ASP A 2 3.82 72.06 10.12
C ASP A 2 3.70 70.56 10.49
N THR A 3 3.14 70.20 11.66
CA THR A 3 1.81 69.56 11.83
C THR A 3 1.61 68.38 10.87
N ALA A 4 1.83 67.13 11.26
CA ALA A 4 0.94 66.36 12.14
C ALA A 4 -0.53 66.76 11.96
N GLU A 5 -1.07 66.53 10.75
CA GLU A 5 -2.52 66.56 10.49
C GLU A 5 -2.97 65.13 10.17
N ASP A 6 -3.50 64.49 11.22
CA ASP A 6 -4.65 63.58 11.21
C ASP A 6 -4.73 62.51 10.12
N ALA A 7 -3.91 61.45 10.24
CA ALA A 7 -4.37 60.14 9.81
C ALA A 7 -5.49 59.71 10.76
N ILE A 8 -6.73 60.09 10.44
CA ILE A 8 -7.90 59.44 11.01
C ILE A 8 -7.66 57.94 10.83
N ASP A 9 -7.67 57.18 11.91
CA ASP A 9 -7.54 55.73 11.90
C ASP A 9 -8.84 55.17 11.27
N VAL A 10 -8.96 55.32 9.94
CA VAL A 10 -10.15 54.93 9.18
C VAL A 10 -10.19 53.40 9.20
N PHE A 11 -10.96 52.87 10.14
CA PHE A 11 -11.22 51.44 10.23
C PHE A 11 -11.90 50.98 8.94
N SER A 12 -11.16 50.24 8.13
CA SER A 12 -11.71 49.55 6.97
C SER A 12 -11.74 48.04 7.19
N TRP A 13 -12.68 47.38 6.50
CA TRP A 13 -13.00 45.98 6.70
C TRP A 13 -12.88 45.21 5.39
N ALA A 14 -12.32 44.00 5.47
CA ALA A 14 -12.43 42.96 4.46
C ALA A 14 -13.67 42.11 4.76
N VAL A 15 -14.48 41.87 3.74
CA VAL A 15 -15.67 41.04 3.80
C VAL A 15 -15.46 39.84 2.86
N ARG A 16 -15.25 38.66 3.44
CA ARG A 16 -14.82 37.45 2.72
C ARG A 16 -15.90 36.37 2.78
N SER A 17 -16.21 35.76 1.64
CA SER A 17 -17.07 34.58 1.56
C SER A 17 -16.42 33.37 2.26
N SER A 18 -17.24 32.55 2.93
CA SER A 18 -16.81 31.26 3.50
C SER A 18 -17.96 30.25 3.39
N ALA A 19 -18.08 29.63 2.22
CA ALA A 19 -19.18 28.75 1.89
C ALA A 19 -18.91 27.30 2.33
N ILE A 20 -19.96 26.58 2.73
CA ILE A 20 -19.82 25.15 3.03
C ILE A 20 -19.45 24.38 1.75
N GLY A 21 -18.40 23.57 1.85
CA GLY A 21 -17.87 22.75 0.77
C GLY A 21 -16.98 23.51 -0.22
N GLU A 22 -16.56 24.73 0.11
CA GLU A 22 -15.60 25.51 -0.68
C GLU A 22 -14.20 24.88 -0.62
N ASP A 23 -13.71 24.54 0.58
CA ASP A 23 -12.43 23.83 0.75
C ASP A 23 -12.62 22.52 1.54
N SER A 24 -11.97 21.44 1.09
CA SER A 24 -11.96 20.12 1.70
C SER A 24 -10.66 19.37 1.39
N GLU A 25 -10.44 18.20 1.98
CA GLU A 25 -9.27 17.35 1.68
C GLU A 25 -9.16 16.95 0.19
N GLU A 26 -10.27 16.99 -0.56
CA GLU A 26 -10.34 16.50 -1.95
C GLU A 26 -10.57 17.63 -2.97
N LEU A 27 -10.93 18.85 -2.52
CA LEU A 27 -11.36 19.97 -3.37
C LEU A 27 -10.90 21.30 -2.78
N SER A 28 -10.39 22.19 -3.61
CA SER A 28 -10.31 23.62 -3.29
C SER A 28 -11.11 24.42 -4.31
N ALA A 29 -11.95 25.33 -3.80
CA ALA A 29 -12.79 26.22 -4.59
C ALA A 29 -12.29 27.66 -4.49
N ALA A 30 -10.97 27.83 -4.41
CA ALA A 30 -10.33 29.14 -4.47
C ALA A 30 -10.86 29.96 -5.66
N GLY A 31 -11.22 31.22 -5.39
CA GLY A 31 -11.70 32.16 -6.40
C GLY A 31 -13.11 31.91 -6.94
N GLN A 32 -13.92 31.05 -6.33
CA GLN A 32 -15.29 30.78 -6.81
C GLN A 32 -16.36 31.73 -6.24
N ASN A 33 -16.07 32.42 -5.14
CA ASN A 33 -17.00 33.33 -4.47
C ASN A 33 -16.32 34.68 -4.17
N GLU A 34 -17.13 35.72 -3.95
CA GLU A 34 -16.66 37.10 -3.88
C GLU A 34 -16.01 37.47 -2.54
N THR A 35 -14.90 38.20 -2.61
CA THR A 35 -14.27 38.91 -1.49
C THR A 35 -14.23 40.40 -1.80
N ILE A 36 -14.63 41.24 -0.84
CA ILE A 36 -14.67 42.69 -1.00
C ILE A 36 -13.78 43.33 0.07
N LEU A 37 -12.82 44.15 -0.38
CA LEU A 37 -11.82 44.77 0.48
C LEU A 37 -12.09 46.28 0.65
N GLY A 38 -11.65 46.84 1.78
CA GLY A 38 -11.67 48.29 2.01
C GLY A 38 -13.05 48.90 2.27
N CYS A 39 -13.98 48.16 2.87
CA CYS A 39 -15.28 48.72 3.29
C CYS A 39 -15.07 49.64 4.50
N VAL A 40 -15.43 50.92 4.40
CA VAL A 40 -15.18 51.92 5.44
C VAL A 40 -16.43 52.15 6.30
N THR A 41 -17.61 52.04 5.71
CA THR A 41 -18.89 52.28 6.41
C THR A 41 -19.65 51.00 6.71
N GLU A 42 -20.52 51.04 7.73
CA GLU A 42 -21.41 49.91 8.06
C GLU A 42 -22.30 49.51 6.87
N ASN A 43 -22.84 50.49 6.15
CA ASN A 43 -23.67 50.24 4.97
C ASN A 43 -22.89 49.52 3.85
N GLU A 44 -21.61 49.84 3.65
CA GLU A 44 -20.75 49.14 2.71
C GLU A 44 -20.50 47.70 3.13
N VAL A 45 -20.25 47.46 4.42
CA VAL A 45 -20.09 46.11 4.97
C VAL A 45 -21.36 45.28 4.77
N LEU A 46 -22.55 45.81 5.10
CA LEU A 46 -23.83 45.10 4.90
C LEU A 46 -24.10 44.80 3.42
N LYS A 47 -23.77 45.74 2.53
CA LYS A 47 -23.88 45.54 1.08
C LYS A 47 -22.88 44.49 0.58
N ALA A 48 -21.66 44.50 1.11
CA ALA A 48 -20.63 43.52 0.79
C ALA A 48 -21.02 42.11 1.24
N VAL A 49 -21.57 41.96 2.45
CA VAL A 49 -22.10 40.67 2.96
C VAL A 49 -23.18 40.13 2.01
N SER A 50 -24.10 41.00 1.59
CA SER A 50 -25.16 40.62 0.64
C SER A 50 -24.60 40.18 -0.72
N LYS A 51 -23.55 40.86 -1.21
CA LYS A 51 -22.86 40.48 -2.45
C LYS A 51 -22.12 39.15 -2.32
N CYS A 52 -21.45 38.89 -1.20
CA CYS A 52 -20.86 37.59 -0.92
C CYS A 52 -21.96 36.51 -1.02
N TRP A 53 -23.10 36.65 -0.34
CA TRP A 53 -24.21 35.68 -0.45
C TRP A 53 -24.72 35.50 -1.88
N ALA A 54 -24.83 36.59 -2.64
CA ALA A 54 -25.22 36.51 -4.04
C ALA A 54 -24.19 35.77 -4.91
N SER A 55 -22.90 35.83 -4.56
CA SER A 55 -21.82 35.21 -5.34
C SER A 55 -21.93 33.68 -5.44
N LEU A 56 -22.58 33.02 -4.47
CA LEU A 56 -22.93 31.59 -4.52
C LEU A 56 -23.75 31.21 -5.76
N PHE A 57 -24.52 32.17 -6.30
CA PHE A 57 -25.44 31.96 -7.41
C PHE A 57 -24.89 32.49 -8.74
N THR A 58 -23.62 32.89 -8.77
CA THR A 58 -22.94 33.19 -10.02
C THR A 58 -22.83 31.93 -10.87
N TYR A 59 -22.81 32.10 -12.18
CA TYR A 59 -22.68 30.98 -13.12
C TYR A 59 -21.43 30.12 -12.81
N GLN A 60 -20.31 30.76 -12.44
CA GLN A 60 -19.05 30.07 -12.10
C GLN A 60 -19.20 29.21 -10.85
N SER A 61 -19.69 29.78 -9.73
CA SER A 61 -19.88 29.06 -8.46
C SER A 61 -20.87 27.89 -8.62
N VAL A 62 -22.00 28.11 -9.32
CA VAL A 62 -23.00 27.06 -9.57
C VAL A 62 -22.45 25.95 -10.46
N LYS A 63 -21.75 26.29 -11.54
CA LYS A 63 -21.15 25.32 -12.46
C LYS A 63 -20.07 24.49 -11.77
N TYR A 64 -19.19 25.12 -10.99
CA TYR A 64 -18.15 24.44 -10.21
C TYR A 64 -18.79 23.42 -9.25
N ARG A 65 -19.81 23.85 -8.49
CA ARG A 65 -20.53 22.97 -7.56
C ARG A 65 -21.19 21.79 -8.28
N TRP A 66 -21.84 22.05 -9.41
CA TRP A 66 -22.48 21.01 -10.20
C TRP A 66 -21.47 19.99 -10.75
N GLN A 67 -20.33 20.44 -11.29
CA GLN A 67 -19.27 19.57 -11.82
C GLN A 67 -18.66 18.66 -10.76
N HIS A 68 -18.55 19.14 -9.52
CA HIS A 68 -17.96 18.40 -8.41
C HIS A 68 -19.00 17.67 -7.54
N GLY A 69 -20.27 17.65 -7.95
CA GLY A 69 -21.35 16.96 -7.24
C GLY A 69 -21.69 17.59 -5.88
N LEU A 70 -21.38 18.87 -5.70
CA LEU A 70 -21.72 19.65 -4.50
C LEU A 70 -23.14 20.22 -4.62
N PRO A 71 -23.85 20.40 -3.48
CA PRO A 71 -25.13 21.10 -3.48
C PRO A 71 -25.00 22.52 -4.05
N VAL A 72 -25.84 22.84 -5.05
CA VAL A 72 -25.92 24.19 -5.64
C VAL A 72 -26.43 25.19 -4.60
N LYS A 73 -27.45 24.80 -3.81
CA LYS A 73 -27.90 25.56 -2.66
C LYS A 73 -27.04 25.17 -1.45
N SER A 74 -26.13 26.06 -1.06
CA SER A 74 -25.27 25.88 0.11
C SER A 74 -25.46 27.01 1.12
N GLN A 75 -25.16 26.73 2.38
CA GLN A 75 -25.07 27.77 3.40
C GLN A 75 -23.69 28.42 3.32
N MET A 76 -23.64 29.72 3.64
CA MET A 76 -22.39 30.47 3.65
C MET A 76 -22.34 31.43 4.84
N ALA A 77 -21.24 31.35 5.58
CA ALA A 77 -20.84 32.38 6.51
C ALA A 77 -20.06 33.47 5.76
N VAL A 78 -20.05 34.68 6.32
CA VAL A 78 -19.24 35.80 5.80
C VAL A 78 -18.33 36.26 6.92
N VAL A 79 -17.04 36.32 6.65
CA VAL A 79 -16.02 36.79 7.59
C VAL A 79 -15.82 38.28 7.38
N VAL A 80 -16.02 39.05 8.45
CA VAL A 80 -15.73 40.50 8.47
C VAL A 80 -14.49 40.69 9.33
N GLN A 81 -13.41 41.15 8.71
CA GLN A 81 -12.08 41.25 9.33
C GLN A 81 -11.51 42.66 9.14
N LYS A 82 -10.84 43.21 10.15
CA LYS A 82 -10.14 44.49 10.02
C LYS A 82 -9.08 44.38 8.91
N MET A 83 -9.05 45.35 8.00
CA MET A 83 -8.02 45.44 6.96
C MET A 83 -6.65 45.67 7.58
N VAL A 84 -5.62 45.08 6.96
CA VAL A 84 -4.22 45.31 7.30
C VAL A 84 -3.60 46.16 6.19
N PRO A 85 -3.01 47.33 6.49
CA PRO A 85 -2.27 48.12 5.51
C PRO A 85 -0.92 47.45 5.23
N ALA A 86 -0.94 46.42 4.38
CA ALA A 86 0.25 45.63 4.06
C ALA A 86 1.15 46.36 3.06
N GLU A 87 2.45 46.45 3.36
CA GLU A 87 3.48 46.90 2.41
C GLU A 87 3.80 45.81 1.37
N THR A 88 3.72 44.54 1.79
CA THR A 88 3.85 43.35 0.95
C THR A 88 2.89 42.27 1.44
N ALA A 89 2.39 41.46 0.52
CA ALA A 89 1.53 40.33 0.82
C ALA A 89 1.73 39.21 -0.20
N GLY A 90 1.38 37.98 0.18
CA GLY A 90 1.71 36.81 -0.62
C GLY A 90 1.00 35.52 -0.21
N VAL A 91 1.26 34.46 -0.98
CA VAL A 91 0.80 33.09 -0.73
C VAL A 91 2.01 32.20 -0.45
N LEU A 92 1.94 31.39 0.60
CA LEU A 92 2.93 30.37 0.94
C LEU A 92 2.31 28.99 0.77
N PHE A 93 2.91 28.16 -0.08
CA PHE A 93 2.71 26.73 -0.07
C PHE A 93 3.84 26.09 0.72
N THR A 94 3.52 25.35 1.79
CA THR A 94 4.52 24.66 2.63
C THR A 94 5.02 23.36 2.01
N TRP A 95 4.42 22.96 0.88
CA TRP A 95 4.81 21.88 -0.02
C TRP A 95 4.80 22.46 -1.42
N HIS A 96 5.77 22.13 -2.25
CA HIS A 96 5.82 22.70 -3.59
C HIS A 96 4.57 22.30 -4.39
N PRO A 97 3.76 23.24 -4.92
CA PRO A 97 2.42 22.94 -5.44
C PRO A 97 2.41 22.11 -6.73
N THR A 98 3.43 22.28 -7.59
CA THR A 98 3.58 21.48 -8.82
C THR A 98 4.23 20.12 -8.56
N THR A 99 5.33 20.11 -7.81
CA THR A 99 6.12 18.90 -7.60
C THR A 99 5.51 18.03 -6.49
N SER A 100 4.90 18.61 -5.46
CA SER A 100 4.49 17.99 -4.19
C SER A 100 5.65 17.63 -3.26
N ASN A 101 6.80 18.32 -3.38
CA ASN A 101 7.93 18.13 -2.48
C ASN A 101 7.68 18.77 -1.10
N PRO A 102 7.67 18.01 0.02
CA PRO A 102 7.46 18.54 1.37
C PRO A 102 8.67 19.30 1.95
N SER A 103 9.86 19.10 1.38
CA SER A 103 11.08 19.84 1.71
C SER A 103 11.17 21.17 0.97
N GLN A 104 10.32 21.42 -0.03
CA GLN A 104 10.28 22.70 -0.74
C GLN A 104 9.02 23.48 -0.39
N MET A 105 9.19 24.75 -0.10
CA MET A 105 8.12 25.71 0.10
C MET A 105 8.13 26.70 -1.06
N VAL A 106 6.96 27.14 -1.52
CA VAL A 106 6.85 28.15 -2.57
C VAL A 106 6.16 29.38 -2.01
N VAL A 107 6.86 30.51 -2.02
CA VAL A 107 6.34 31.81 -1.65
C VAL A 107 6.09 32.60 -2.92
N THR A 108 4.90 33.15 -3.08
CA THR A 108 4.62 34.17 -4.08
C THR A 108 4.27 35.47 -3.38
N SER A 109 4.82 36.60 -3.79
CA SER A 109 4.62 37.88 -3.11
C SER A 109 4.56 39.07 -4.06
N ASN A 110 3.75 40.05 -3.74
CA ASN A 110 3.72 41.34 -4.43
C ASN A 110 3.63 42.49 -3.42
N PHE A 111 3.93 43.71 -3.85
CA PHE A 111 3.75 44.90 -3.04
C PHE A 111 2.26 45.17 -2.79
N GLY A 112 1.98 45.79 -1.64
CA GLY A 112 0.63 46.15 -1.23
C GLY A 112 -0.21 44.96 -0.73
N LEU A 113 -1.52 45.03 -0.96
CA LEU A 113 -2.51 44.06 -0.51
C LEU A 113 -2.47 42.76 -1.34
N GLY A 114 -2.69 41.62 -0.69
CA GLY A 114 -2.51 40.28 -1.29
C GLY A 114 -3.45 39.91 -2.42
N GLU A 115 -4.50 40.69 -2.68
CA GLU A 115 -5.42 40.48 -3.81
C GLU A 115 -4.70 40.55 -5.17
N SER A 116 -3.63 41.35 -5.27
CA SER A 116 -2.83 41.47 -6.50
C SER A 116 -2.12 40.17 -6.88
N VAL A 117 -1.84 39.29 -5.90
CA VAL A 117 -1.22 37.98 -6.09
C VAL A 117 -2.24 36.93 -6.53
N VAL A 118 -3.46 36.99 -5.97
CA VAL A 118 -4.50 35.96 -6.19
C VAL A 118 -5.34 36.24 -7.45
N SER A 119 -5.49 37.50 -7.83
CA SER A 119 -6.29 37.91 -8.99
C SER A 119 -5.61 37.73 -10.35
N GLY A 120 -4.31 37.42 -10.38
CA GLY A 120 -3.53 37.22 -11.62
C GLY A 120 -3.32 38.48 -12.46
N ASN A 121 -3.60 39.66 -11.91
CA ASN A 121 -3.57 40.94 -12.63
C ASN A 121 -2.19 41.62 -12.64
N SER A 122 -1.19 41.04 -11.95
CA SER A 122 0.20 41.48 -11.95
C SER A 122 1.09 40.25 -11.77
N GLU A 123 2.36 40.35 -12.19
CA GLU A 123 3.36 39.29 -12.02
C GLU A 123 4.04 39.44 -10.65
N PRO A 124 3.78 38.54 -9.68
CA PRO A 124 4.42 38.58 -8.37
C PRO A 124 5.84 38.00 -8.42
N ASP A 125 6.62 38.28 -7.38
CA ASP A 125 7.85 37.52 -7.12
C ASP A 125 7.48 36.10 -6.69
N THR A 126 8.29 35.13 -7.09
CA THR A 126 8.19 33.73 -6.67
C THR A 126 9.51 33.27 -6.10
N PHE A 127 9.52 32.79 -4.85
CA PHE A 127 10.67 32.20 -4.19
C PHE A 127 10.39 30.74 -3.90
N ILE A 128 11.32 29.86 -4.25
CA ILE A 128 11.30 28.45 -3.85
C ILE A 128 12.30 28.31 -2.71
N LEU A 129 11.85 27.85 -1.55
CA LEU A 129 12.69 27.65 -0.36
C LEU A 129 12.84 26.15 -0.10
N ASN A 130 14.03 25.71 0.32
CA ASN A 130 14.26 24.37 0.83
C ASN A 130 14.23 24.37 2.37
N ARG A 131 13.72 23.30 2.98
CA ARG A 131 13.66 23.10 4.43
C ARG A 131 14.25 21.74 4.79
N THR A 132 15.23 21.73 5.68
CA THR A 132 15.87 20.50 6.19
C THR A 132 15.05 19.88 7.33
N HIS A 133 15.37 18.64 7.67
CA HIS A 133 14.73 17.88 8.76
C HIS A 133 14.80 18.60 10.12
N ASP A 134 15.89 19.33 10.38
CA ASP A 134 16.10 20.04 11.65
C ASP A 134 15.43 21.43 11.68
N GLY A 135 14.70 21.79 10.61
CA GLY A 135 13.93 23.02 10.52
C GLY A 135 14.68 24.22 9.93
N GLU A 136 15.92 24.03 9.46
CA GLU A 136 16.64 25.11 8.76
C GLU A 136 16.05 25.35 7.37
N VAL A 137 15.94 26.62 6.97
CA VAL A 137 15.35 27.05 5.70
C VAL A 137 16.37 27.80 4.86
N SER A 138 16.48 27.45 3.57
CA SER A 138 17.35 28.11 2.60
C SER A 138 16.59 28.45 1.30
N LEU A 139 17.05 29.45 0.54
CA LEU A 139 16.48 29.79 -0.77
C LEU A 139 17.04 28.85 -1.85
N LEU A 140 16.16 28.28 -2.67
CA LEU A 140 16.48 27.33 -3.75
C LEU A 140 16.40 27.99 -5.13
N ASP A 141 15.36 28.80 -5.39
CA ASP A 141 15.18 29.54 -6.64
C ASP A 141 14.39 30.83 -6.42
N GLN A 142 14.54 31.81 -7.31
CA GLN A 142 13.75 33.03 -7.32
C GLN A 142 13.43 33.53 -8.74
N VAL A 143 12.19 33.94 -8.93
CA VAL A 143 11.72 34.64 -10.13
C VAL A 143 11.15 35.97 -9.69
N ILE A 144 11.72 37.06 -10.20
CA ILE A 144 11.26 38.41 -9.87
C ILE A 144 10.22 38.84 -10.91
N GLY A 145 9.01 39.14 -10.46
CA GLY A 145 7.91 39.58 -11.32
C GLY A 145 7.99 41.07 -11.65
N ALA A 146 7.28 41.49 -12.70
CA ALA A 146 7.25 42.88 -13.14
C ALA A 146 6.64 43.85 -12.10
N LYS A 147 5.72 43.37 -11.24
CA LYS A 147 5.07 44.13 -10.16
C LYS A 147 4.61 45.53 -10.57
N ASP A 148 4.01 45.62 -11.76
CA ASP A 148 3.55 46.85 -12.42
C ASP A 148 2.36 47.51 -11.72
N LYS A 149 1.60 46.73 -10.95
CA LYS A 149 0.40 47.16 -10.22
C LYS A 149 0.47 46.80 -8.76
N VAL A 150 0.20 47.79 -7.93
CA VAL A 150 0.15 47.68 -6.47
C VAL A 150 -1.23 48.09 -5.99
N LEU A 151 -1.89 47.23 -5.22
CA LEU A 151 -3.14 47.57 -4.54
C LEU A 151 -2.80 48.09 -3.15
N THR A 152 -3.14 49.34 -2.85
CA THR A 152 -2.90 49.94 -1.54
C THR A 152 -4.19 50.34 -0.86
N LEU A 153 -4.17 50.38 0.46
CA LEU A 153 -5.28 50.85 1.27
C LEU A 153 -5.19 52.37 1.44
N THR A 154 -6.29 53.08 1.17
CA THR A 154 -6.43 54.52 1.32
C THR A 154 -7.60 54.85 2.25
N GLU A 155 -7.74 56.11 2.65
CA GLU A 155 -8.85 56.60 3.47
C GLU A 155 -10.24 56.35 2.84
N ASN A 156 -10.30 56.21 1.50
CA ASN A 156 -11.52 55.96 0.75
C ASN A 156 -11.63 54.49 0.25
N GLY A 157 -10.90 53.55 0.86
CA GLY A 157 -10.89 52.13 0.49
C GLY A 157 -9.67 51.71 -0.33
N VAL A 158 -9.78 50.66 -1.14
CA VAL A 158 -8.65 50.11 -1.91
C VAL A 158 -8.45 50.88 -3.22
N LYS A 159 -7.20 51.24 -3.53
CA LYS A 159 -6.80 51.91 -4.76
C LYS A 159 -5.66 51.17 -5.45
N GLU A 160 -5.74 51.04 -6.77
CA GLU A 160 -4.65 50.57 -7.62
C GLU A 160 -3.70 51.73 -7.97
N VAL A 161 -2.40 51.51 -7.81
CA VAL A 161 -1.34 52.45 -8.19
C VAL A 161 -0.28 51.73 -9.04
N SER A 162 0.27 52.42 -10.03
CA SER A 162 1.40 51.94 -10.84
C SER A 162 2.70 52.09 -10.06
N SER A 163 3.56 51.08 -10.03
CA SER A 163 4.81 51.08 -9.26
C SER A 163 5.84 52.13 -9.73
N PRO A 164 6.28 53.09 -8.88
CA PRO A 164 7.50 53.85 -9.12
C PRO A 164 8.50 53.64 -7.96
N GLU A 165 9.68 53.11 -8.27
CA GLU A 165 10.89 53.17 -7.44
C GLU A 165 10.77 52.62 -5.99
N LEU A 166 10.85 51.28 -5.82
CA LEU A 166 11.19 50.67 -4.53
C LEU A 166 12.34 49.66 -4.67
N LEU A 167 13.53 50.22 -4.46
CA LEU A 167 14.74 49.71 -3.79
C LEU A 167 15.51 48.48 -4.34
N ASP A 168 16.77 48.83 -4.61
CA ASP A 168 18.01 48.06 -4.61
C ASP A 168 18.12 47.12 -3.39
N GLY A 169 18.30 45.83 -3.65
CA GLY A 169 18.38 44.78 -2.63
C GLY A 169 19.00 43.52 -3.22
N SER A 170 20.33 43.48 -3.26
CA SER A 170 21.10 42.34 -3.72
C SER A 170 21.02 41.18 -2.72
N PHE A 171 20.60 40.01 -3.20
CA PHE A 171 20.86 38.73 -2.53
C PHE A 171 21.56 37.79 -3.52
N VAL A 172 22.69 37.27 -3.07
CA VAL A 172 23.46 36.21 -3.72
C VAL A 172 23.30 34.94 -2.88
N PHE A 173 23.29 33.77 -3.54
CA PHE A 173 23.74 32.42 -3.16
C PHE A 173 22.75 31.34 -3.65
N VAL A 174 23.08 30.57 -4.71
CA VAL A 174 23.77 29.24 -4.81
C VAL A 174 22.79 28.04 -4.75
N ASN A 175 22.68 27.38 -5.91
CA ASN A 175 21.77 26.32 -6.40
C ASN A 175 21.52 25.05 -5.55
N GLY A 176 20.34 24.44 -5.76
CA GLY A 176 20.00 23.02 -5.47
C GLY A 176 18.70 22.57 -6.19
N LYS A 177 18.57 21.29 -6.60
CA LYS A 177 17.59 20.78 -7.59
C LYS A 177 16.34 20.08 -7.02
N ASP A 178 15.33 19.91 -7.90
CA ASP A 178 13.98 19.36 -7.75
C ASP A 178 13.81 17.92 -7.23
N VAL A 179 12.74 17.67 -6.45
CA VAL A 179 12.54 16.43 -5.67
C VAL A 179 11.31 15.60 -6.08
N THR A 180 10.55 15.84 -7.15
CA THR A 180 9.44 14.90 -7.50
C THR A 180 9.47 14.25 -8.88
N GLU A 181 10.43 14.61 -9.72
CA GLU A 181 10.77 13.80 -10.89
C GLU A 181 11.43 12.44 -10.53
N ASN A 182 11.82 12.26 -9.26
CA ASN A 182 12.62 11.11 -8.82
C ASN A 182 11.96 10.22 -7.73
N SER A 183 10.64 10.24 -7.53
CA SER A 183 10.02 9.25 -6.60
C SER A 183 9.95 7.88 -7.25
N LEU A 184 10.10 6.81 -6.46
CA LEU A 184 9.96 5.43 -6.93
C LEU A 184 9.03 4.66 -6.01
N TYR A 185 7.85 4.31 -6.53
CA TYR A 185 6.86 3.49 -5.85
C TYR A 185 6.76 2.11 -6.48
N THR A 186 6.51 1.09 -5.67
CA THR A 186 6.34 -0.28 -6.15
C THR A 186 5.09 -0.97 -5.64
N ARG A 187 4.53 -1.84 -6.49
CA ARG A 187 3.55 -2.86 -6.10
C ARG A 187 4.16 -4.25 -5.87
N ALA A 188 5.46 -4.45 -6.10
CA ALA A 188 6.10 -5.72 -5.76
C ALA A 188 5.95 -6.03 -4.26
N ASN A 189 5.70 -7.30 -3.92
CA ASN A 189 5.33 -7.79 -2.58
C ASN A 189 3.99 -7.22 -2.05
N CYS A 190 3.78 -5.90 -2.08
CA CYS A 190 2.55 -5.24 -1.65
C CYS A 190 1.32 -5.67 -2.47
N GLY A 191 1.48 -5.90 -3.78
CA GLY A 191 0.45 -6.42 -4.68
C GLY A 191 0.10 -7.89 -4.46
N GLU A 192 0.90 -8.63 -3.70
CA GLU A 192 0.55 -9.98 -3.23
C GLU A 192 -0.36 -9.91 -1.99
N VAL A 193 -0.10 -8.98 -1.07
CA VAL A 193 -0.86 -8.83 0.19
C VAL A 193 -2.07 -7.89 0.10
N TYR A 194 -1.99 -6.90 -0.78
CA TYR A 194 -3.08 -6.00 -1.19
C TYR A 194 -3.32 -6.13 -2.70
N PRO A 195 -3.82 -7.28 -3.18
CA PRO A 195 -4.06 -7.50 -4.61
C PRO A 195 -5.19 -6.61 -5.15
N LEU A 196 -6.21 -6.37 -4.32
CA LEU A 196 -7.44 -5.65 -4.65
C LEU A 196 -7.43 -4.19 -4.18
N ALA A 197 -8.54 -3.47 -4.41
CA ALA A 197 -8.62 -2.06 -4.09
C ALA A 197 -8.80 -1.94 -2.58
N LEU A 198 -8.04 -1.04 -1.95
CA LEU A 198 -8.15 -0.80 -0.53
C LEU A 198 -9.45 -0.04 -0.25
N SER A 199 -10.30 -0.66 0.56
CA SER A 199 -11.52 -0.05 1.07
C SER A 199 -11.21 1.15 1.96
N SER A 200 -12.17 2.03 2.16
CA SER A 200 -11.99 3.19 3.05
C SER A 200 -11.79 2.78 4.51
N GLY A 201 -12.43 1.69 4.94
CA GLY A 201 -12.20 1.05 6.22
C GLY A 201 -10.78 0.47 6.30
N GLY A 202 -10.35 -0.24 5.25
CA GLY A 202 -9.00 -0.79 5.12
C GLY A 202 -7.91 0.28 5.20
N ARG A 203 -8.13 1.47 4.62
CA ARG A 203 -7.21 2.62 4.73
C ARG A 203 -6.98 3.07 6.18
N SER A 204 -8.00 2.94 7.03
CA SER A 204 -7.87 3.27 8.45
C SER A 204 -6.98 2.28 9.20
N ILE A 205 -7.00 1.00 8.80
CA ILE A 205 -6.12 -0.04 9.34
C ILE A 205 -4.69 0.08 8.79
N LEU A 206 -4.56 0.41 7.50
CA LEU A 206 -3.26 0.59 6.85
C LEU A 206 -2.41 1.63 7.58
N ASN A 207 -2.98 2.73 8.07
CA ASN A 207 -2.24 3.74 8.83
C ASN A 207 -1.57 3.16 10.08
N TYR A 208 -2.19 2.20 10.77
CA TYR A 208 -1.58 1.54 11.93
C TYR A 208 -0.49 0.55 11.54
N ILE A 209 -0.66 -0.12 10.40
CA ILE A 209 0.34 -1.03 9.84
C ILE A 209 1.57 -0.24 9.40
N ASP A 210 1.36 0.86 8.67
CA ASP A 210 2.40 1.78 8.22
C ASP A 210 3.14 2.39 9.42
N ALA A 211 2.42 2.87 10.44
CA ALA A 211 3.04 3.36 11.67
C ALA A 211 3.92 2.29 12.35
N GLY A 212 3.47 1.03 12.40
CA GLY A 212 4.27 -0.06 12.97
C GLY A 212 5.54 -0.34 12.15
N LEU A 213 5.46 -0.19 10.83
CA LEU A 213 6.59 -0.34 9.91
C LEU A 213 7.57 0.84 10.03
N GLN A 214 7.08 2.08 10.01
CA GLN A 214 7.86 3.30 10.22
C GLN A 214 8.60 3.26 11.56
N SER A 215 7.92 2.88 12.64
CA SER A 215 8.53 2.77 13.97
C SER A 215 9.69 1.78 14.01
N TYR A 216 9.66 0.76 13.15
CA TYR A 216 10.77 -0.18 13.02
C TYR A 216 11.91 0.38 12.16
N ILE A 217 11.57 0.99 11.02
CA ILE A 217 12.54 1.47 10.03
C ILE A 217 13.29 2.70 10.57
N TYR A 218 12.57 3.70 11.07
CA TYR A 218 13.11 5.02 11.43
C TYR A 218 13.27 5.21 12.94
N ASN A 219 12.72 4.32 13.78
CA ASN A 219 12.69 4.48 15.23
C ASN A 219 11.95 5.74 15.72
N GLU A 220 11.23 6.42 14.82
CA GLU A 220 10.37 7.58 15.05
C GLU A 220 9.11 7.47 14.18
N LEU A 221 8.03 8.14 14.60
CA LEU A 221 6.78 8.22 13.86
C LEU A 221 6.66 9.62 13.24
N ASP A 222 6.79 9.72 11.93
CA ASP A 222 6.50 10.94 11.20
C ASP A 222 5.25 10.75 10.32
N PRO A 223 4.08 11.26 10.77
CA PRO A 223 2.84 11.08 10.03
C PRO A 223 2.76 11.90 8.73
N TYR A 224 3.67 12.84 8.51
CA TYR A 224 3.63 13.79 7.40
C TYR A 224 4.71 13.58 6.34
N LEU A 225 5.90 13.11 6.74
CA LEU A 225 7.09 13.11 5.87
C LEU A 225 7.51 11.70 5.39
N MET A 226 7.33 10.66 6.21
CA MET A 226 7.91 9.33 5.94
C MET A 226 6.86 8.22 5.88
N LYS A 227 6.07 8.18 4.80
CA LYS A 227 5.17 7.04 4.56
C LYS A 227 5.86 5.93 3.81
N THR A 228 5.94 4.76 4.44
CA THR A 228 6.41 3.54 3.78
C THR A 228 5.34 2.98 2.85
N LEU A 229 4.08 2.98 3.27
CA LEU A 229 2.93 2.50 2.53
C LEU A 229 2.04 3.68 2.10
N ASN A 230 1.99 3.92 0.80
CA ASN A 230 1.20 4.99 0.19
C ASN A 230 -0.03 4.43 -0.52
N VAL A 231 -1.10 5.22 -0.56
CA VAL A 231 -2.34 4.84 -1.27
C VAL A 231 -2.58 5.82 -2.41
N PHE A 232 -2.48 5.32 -3.65
CA PHE A 232 -2.82 6.07 -4.86
C PHE A 232 -3.95 5.34 -5.58
N GLN A 233 -5.03 6.06 -5.93
CA GLN A 233 -6.21 5.48 -6.60
C GLN A 233 -6.69 4.15 -5.99
N HIS A 234 -6.75 4.07 -4.66
CA HIS A 234 -7.13 2.87 -3.90
C HIS A 234 -6.18 1.66 -4.04
N ARG A 235 -4.95 1.83 -4.53
CA ARG A 235 -3.90 0.81 -4.48
C ARG A 235 -2.83 1.18 -3.47
N VAL A 236 -2.32 0.17 -2.77
CA VAL A 236 -1.21 0.32 -1.83
C VAL A 236 0.11 0.16 -2.59
N PHE A 237 1.06 1.05 -2.31
CA PHE A 237 2.40 1.05 -2.86
C PHE A 237 3.42 1.20 -1.75
N ILE A 238 4.58 0.57 -1.92
CA ILE A 238 5.76 0.80 -1.08
C ILE A 238 6.55 1.95 -1.72
N ASP A 239 6.97 2.94 -0.94
CA ASP A 239 7.96 3.92 -1.37
C ASP A 239 9.36 3.30 -1.28
N CYS A 240 9.97 2.99 -2.42
CA CYS A 240 11.25 2.29 -2.47
C CYS A 240 12.39 3.12 -1.88
N ILE A 241 12.37 4.44 -2.08
CA ILE A 241 13.48 5.31 -1.68
C ILE A 241 13.56 5.36 -0.16
N VAL A 242 12.46 5.70 0.50
CA VAL A 242 12.44 5.86 1.96
C VAL A 242 12.38 4.51 2.69
N SER A 243 11.88 3.45 2.05
CA SER A 243 11.59 2.20 2.78
C SER A 243 12.60 1.08 2.53
N LEU A 244 13.16 1.00 1.32
CA LEU A 244 14.09 -0.07 0.93
C LEU A 244 15.53 0.44 0.92
N TYR A 245 15.75 1.60 0.29
CA TYR A 245 17.08 2.12 0.03
C TYR A 245 17.55 3.17 1.05
N PHE A 246 16.83 3.35 2.16
CA PHE A 246 17.15 4.39 3.15
C PHE A 246 18.54 4.26 3.81
N ILE A 247 19.14 3.06 3.75
CA ILE A 247 20.50 2.76 4.23
C ILE A 247 21.53 2.62 3.10
N GLU A 248 21.11 2.76 1.83
CA GLU A 248 21.93 2.56 0.63
C GLU A 248 22.21 3.90 -0.07
N GLY A 249 22.86 4.84 0.63
CA GLY A 249 23.38 6.09 0.05
C GLY A 249 24.88 6.00 -0.21
N ARG A 250 25.34 5.05 -1.03
CA ARG A 250 26.78 4.81 -1.29
C ARG A 250 27.19 5.23 -2.70
N ASP A 251 28.47 5.49 -2.90
CA ASP A 251 29.05 5.83 -4.20
C ASP A 251 28.84 4.72 -5.24
N GLU A 252 28.87 3.46 -4.83
CA GLU A 252 28.63 2.29 -5.69
C GLU A 252 27.45 1.43 -5.19
N ILE A 253 26.70 0.86 -6.14
CA ILE A 253 25.62 -0.09 -5.86
C ILE A 253 26.21 -1.37 -5.25
N THR A 254 25.80 -1.68 -4.03
CA THR A 254 26.29 -2.86 -3.32
C THR A 254 25.60 -4.14 -3.80
N MET A 255 26.29 -5.28 -3.68
CA MET A 255 25.64 -6.59 -3.85
C MET A 255 24.50 -6.79 -2.86
N THR A 256 24.61 -6.21 -1.65
CA THR A 256 23.56 -6.22 -0.64
C THR A 256 22.27 -5.58 -1.15
N ALA A 257 22.36 -4.42 -1.81
CA ALA A 257 21.20 -3.75 -2.41
C ALA A 257 20.55 -4.60 -3.51
N LYS A 258 21.34 -5.22 -4.40
CA LYS A 258 20.82 -6.14 -5.43
C LYS A 258 20.15 -7.37 -4.82
N VAL A 259 20.64 -7.87 -3.69
CA VAL A 259 20.01 -9.00 -2.97
C VAL A 259 18.73 -8.58 -2.26
N LEU A 260 18.68 -7.37 -1.71
CA LEU A 260 17.46 -6.80 -1.14
C LEU A 260 16.34 -6.74 -2.20
N ASP A 261 16.68 -6.35 -3.42
CA ASP A 261 15.72 -6.32 -4.53
C ASP A 261 15.11 -7.70 -4.79
N LEU A 262 15.90 -8.78 -4.74
CA LEU A 262 15.36 -10.14 -4.93
C LEU A 262 14.31 -10.52 -3.89
N ALA A 263 14.43 -10.00 -2.67
CA ALA A 263 13.48 -10.29 -1.60
C ALA A 263 12.13 -9.58 -1.82
N ILE A 264 12.12 -8.44 -2.53
CA ILE A 264 10.92 -7.62 -2.76
C ILE A 264 10.34 -7.83 -4.16
N PHE A 265 11.16 -7.70 -5.20
CA PHE A 265 10.77 -7.75 -6.61
C PHE A 265 10.98 -9.13 -7.24
N GLY A 266 11.80 -9.99 -6.63
CA GLY A 266 12.21 -11.25 -7.24
C GLY A 266 13.30 -11.11 -8.30
N HIS A 267 13.61 -9.89 -8.75
CA HIS A 267 14.70 -9.57 -9.66
C HIS A 267 15.43 -8.29 -9.22
N PRO A 268 16.67 -8.03 -9.67
CA PRO A 268 17.36 -6.77 -9.40
C PRO A 268 16.59 -5.56 -10.00
N VAL A 269 16.56 -4.44 -9.28
CA VAL A 269 15.86 -3.20 -9.68
C VAL A 269 16.77 -1.98 -9.52
N ILE A 270 17.56 -1.90 -8.45
CA ILE A 270 18.46 -0.79 -8.18
C ILE A 270 19.44 -0.60 -9.33
N ASN A 271 19.57 0.65 -9.76
CA ASN A 271 20.47 1.09 -10.83
C ASN A 271 21.06 2.45 -10.45
N GLU A 272 21.98 2.98 -11.25
CA GLU A 272 22.71 4.20 -10.90
C GLU A 272 21.79 5.42 -10.78
N LYS A 273 20.71 5.48 -11.57
CA LYS A 273 19.70 6.56 -11.46
C LYS A 273 18.97 6.50 -10.11
N ILE A 274 18.56 5.31 -9.69
CA ILE A 274 17.90 5.10 -8.39
C ILE A 274 18.88 5.39 -7.26
N ASN A 275 20.11 4.87 -7.33
CA ASN A 275 21.14 5.10 -6.32
C ASN A 275 21.50 6.60 -6.18
N ALA A 276 21.63 7.32 -7.30
CA ALA A 276 21.84 8.76 -7.30
C ALA A 276 20.67 9.52 -6.65
N THR A 277 19.43 9.09 -6.92
CA THR A 277 18.23 9.65 -6.29
C THR A 277 18.22 9.43 -4.78
N VAL A 278 18.64 8.25 -4.31
CA VAL A 278 18.72 7.94 -2.89
C VAL A 278 19.76 8.85 -2.22
N ARG A 279 20.95 9.00 -2.81
CA ARG A 279 21.99 9.91 -2.31
C ARG A 279 21.51 11.36 -2.26
N ASP A 280 20.81 11.81 -3.29
CA ASP A 280 20.25 13.16 -3.37
C ASP A 280 19.20 13.41 -2.28
N ARG A 281 18.28 12.47 -2.07
CA ARG A 281 17.16 12.64 -1.12
C ARG A 281 17.50 12.37 0.33
N LEU A 282 18.33 11.36 0.60
CA LEU A 282 18.58 10.84 1.95
C LEU A 282 20.02 11.06 2.40
N GLY A 283 20.89 11.59 1.53
CA GLY A 283 22.31 11.75 1.80
C GLY A 283 23.08 10.43 1.82
N THR A 284 24.36 10.51 2.22
CA THR A 284 25.20 9.34 2.43
C THR A 284 25.11 8.87 3.87
N VAL A 285 24.72 7.62 4.10
CA VAL A 285 24.62 7.06 5.45
C VAL A 285 26.01 6.72 5.99
N PRO A 286 26.42 7.26 7.17
CA PRO A 286 27.70 6.92 7.79
C PRO A 286 27.84 5.42 8.05
N GLN A 287 29.06 4.88 7.87
CA GLN A 287 29.33 3.45 8.07
C GLN A 287 28.96 2.94 9.47
N PHE A 288 29.11 3.81 10.49
CA PHE A 288 28.77 3.49 11.88
C PHE A 288 27.26 3.31 12.09
N GLU A 289 26.42 4.16 11.50
CA GLU A 289 24.96 4.04 11.59
C GLU A 289 24.48 2.77 10.89
N ASN A 290 25.04 2.47 9.72
CA ASN A 290 24.76 1.21 9.03
C ASN A 290 25.16 0.00 9.88
N PHE A 291 26.34 0.01 10.51
CA PHE A 291 26.75 -1.04 11.43
C PHE A 291 25.77 -1.21 12.60
N CYS A 292 25.34 -0.11 13.23
CA CYS A 292 24.33 -0.12 14.28
C CYS A 292 23.00 -0.72 13.81
N SER A 293 22.57 -0.39 12.58
CA SER A 293 21.34 -0.95 11.99
C SER A 293 21.44 -2.46 11.76
N VAL A 294 22.56 -2.95 11.23
CA VAL A 294 22.82 -4.38 11.01
C VAL A 294 22.90 -5.11 12.35
N PHE A 295 23.56 -4.52 13.34
CA PHE A 295 23.65 -5.07 14.69
C PHE A 295 22.27 -5.18 15.36
N ARG A 296 21.41 -4.16 15.21
CA ARG A 296 20.02 -4.19 15.69
C ARG A 296 19.24 -5.33 15.04
N ARG A 297 19.28 -5.44 13.71
CA ARG A 297 18.63 -6.55 12.96
C ARG A 297 19.15 -7.92 13.39
N TRP A 298 20.46 -8.03 13.64
CA TRP A 298 21.07 -9.25 14.14
C TRP A 298 20.58 -9.59 15.56
N LYS A 299 20.52 -8.61 16.47
CA LYS A 299 19.96 -8.79 17.82
C LYS A 299 18.49 -9.23 17.79
N ASP A 300 17.68 -8.62 16.93
CA ASP A 300 16.28 -9.02 16.74
C ASP A 300 16.17 -10.46 16.23
N SER A 301 17.08 -10.84 15.31
CA SER A 301 17.13 -12.18 14.72
C SER A 301 17.35 -13.29 15.76
N LEU A 302 18.01 -12.99 16.89
CA LEU A 302 18.20 -13.94 17.98
C LEU A 302 16.92 -14.18 18.81
N ASN A 303 15.99 -13.22 18.79
CA ASN A 303 14.79 -13.21 19.61
C ASN A 303 13.48 -13.40 18.82
N VAL A 304 13.55 -13.79 17.54
CA VAL A 304 12.37 -13.93 16.66
C VAL A 304 11.25 -14.78 17.25
N LYS A 305 11.59 -15.83 18.01
CA LYS A 305 10.58 -16.66 18.71
C LYS A 305 9.80 -15.84 19.74
N GLN A 306 10.51 -15.13 20.61
CA GLN A 306 9.89 -14.27 21.63
C GLN A 306 9.06 -13.16 20.99
N ILE A 307 9.51 -12.59 19.87
CA ILE A 307 8.77 -11.55 19.13
C ILE A 307 7.44 -12.11 18.60
N VAL A 308 7.45 -13.32 18.01
CA VAL A 308 6.22 -14.00 17.56
C VAL A 308 5.29 -14.30 18.74
N ASP A 309 5.84 -14.77 19.86
CA ASP A 309 5.04 -15.11 21.05
C ASP A 309 4.35 -13.85 21.64
N LYS A 310 5.03 -12.70 21.64
CA LYS A 310 4.40 -11.40 22.01
C LYS A 310 3.26 -11.03 21.06
N SER A 311 3.43 -11.23 19.75
CA SER A 311 2.35 -10.99 18.77
C SER A 311 1.14 -11.90 19.04
N ARG A 312 1.38 -13.18 19.38
CA ARG A 312 0.32 -14.13 19.77
C ARG A 312 -0.35 -13.77 21.09
N GLU A 313 0.38 -13.20 22.05
CA GLU A 313 -0.20 -12.70 23.29
C GLU A 313 -1.15 -11.54 23.01
N ILE A 314 -0.79 -10.61 22.12
CA ILE A 314 -1.70 -9.55 21.65
C ILE A 314 -2.94 -10.16 21.00
N VAL A 315 -2.79 -11.17 20.15
CA VAL A 315 -3.94 -11.88 19.55
C VAL A 315 -4.87 -12.43 20.64
N LYS A 316 -4.33 -13.08 21.68
CA LYS A 316 -5.14 -13.62 22.79
C LYS A 316 -5.87 -12.52 23.57
N ASN A 317 -5.18 -11.41 23.84
CA ASN A 317 -5.69 -10.31 24.64
C ASN A 317 -6.59 -9.34 23.85
N THR A 318 -6.59 -9.42 22.52
CA THR A 318 -7.49 -8.64 21.67
C THR A 318 -8.90 -9.20 21.80
N ASP A 319 -9.72 -8.51 22.59
CA ASP A 319 -11.15 -8.74 22.75
C ASP A 319 -11.84 -7.39 22.86
N TYR A 320 -12.77 -7.11 21.95
CA TYR A 320 -13.52 -5.86 21.96
C TYR A 320 -14.67 -5.86 22.98
N ARG A 321 -15.05 -7.03 23.53
CA ARG A 321 -16.11 -7.21 24.56
C ARG A 321 -17.46 -6.60 24.18
N ILE A 322 -17.79 -6.62 22.90
CA ILE A 322 -19.04 -6.07 22.35
C ILE A 322 -20.20 -7.01 22.68
N LYS A 323 -21.26 -6.47 23.27
CA LYS A 323 -22.53 -7.18 23.51
C LYS A 323 -23.52 -6.88 22.39
N SER A 324 -24.51 -7.76 22.21
CA SER A 324 -25.52 -7.62 21.15
C SER A 324 -26.26 -6.29 21.19
N ASP A 325 -26.50 -5.77 22.40
CA ASP A 325 -27.35 -4.60 22.66
C ASP A 325 -26.55 -3.31 22.88
N ASP A 326 -25.22 -3.38 22.74
CA ASP A 326 -24.38 -2.19 22.87
C ASP A 326 -24.73 -1.17 21.77
N LYS A 327 -24.63 0.12 22.11
CA LYS A 327 -24.88 1.22 21.17
C LYS A 327 -23.70 1.38 20.22
N ALA A 328 -23.96 1.91 19.03
CA ALA A 328 -22.93 2.17 18.01
C ALA A 328 -21.79 3.04 18.56
N GLN A 329 -22.08 4.04 19.39
CA GLN A 329 -21.06 4.89 20.02
C GLN A 329 -20.15 4.11 20.98
N ASP A 330 -20.70 3.19 21.77
CA ASP A 330 -19.93 2.40 22.75
C ASP A 330 -19.01 1.43 22.02
N ILE A 331 -19.55 0.71 21.03
CA ILE A 331 -18.79 -0.19 20.16
C ILE A 331 -17.68 0.57 19.43
N TYR A 332 -17.99 1.73 18.83
CA TYR A 332 -16.99 2.56 18.17
C TYR A 332 -15.87 2.99 19.13
N THR A 333 -16.22 3.35 20.36
CA THR A 333 -15.24 3.74 21.39
C THR A 333 -14.36 2.57 21.80
N GLN A 334 -14.92 1.36 21.98
CA GLN A 334 -14.15 0.15 22.25
C GLN A 334 -13.18 -0.18 21.11
N ILE A 335 -13.64 -0.06 19.86
CA ILE A 335 -12.79 -0.24 18.67
C ILE A 335 -11.70 0.83 18.61
N ALA A 336 -12.06 2.09 18.87
CA ALA A 336 -11.15 3.21 18.71
C ALA A 336 -10.04 3.25 19.76
N THR A 337 -10.33 2.80 20.99
CA THR A 337 -9.36 2.72 22.10
C THR A 337 -8.45 1.50 21.98
N ASN A 338 -8.93 0.40 21.38
CA ASN A 338 -8.15 -0.81 21.18
C ASN A 338 -7.37 -0.76 19.84
N ASN A 339 -6.24 -0.03 19.84
CA ASN A 339 -5.33 0.10 18.69
C ASN A 339 -4.44 -1.16 18.49
N SER A 340 -5.07 -2.30 18.26
CA SER A 340 -4.38 -3.59 18.35
C SER A 340 -3.47 -3.90 17.15
N CYS A 341 -3.58 -3.20 16.02
CA CYS A 341 -2.85 -3.54 14.79
C CYS A 341 -1.40 -3.01 14.75
N PHE A 342 -1.10 -1.93 15.46
CA PHE A 342 0.23 -1.29 15.44
C PHE A 342 1.35 -2.24 15.91
N MET A 343 1.22 -2.80 17.12
CA MET A 343 2.27 -3.64 17.70
C MET A 343 2.51 -4.96 16.94
N PRO A 344 1.48 -5.71 16.49
CA PRO A 344 1.66 -6.86 15.61
C PRO A 344 2.32 -6.49 14.27
N ALA A 345 2.01 -5.33 13.69
CA ALA A 345 2.68 -4.85 12.48
C ALA A 345 4.16 -4.52 12.73
N TYR A 346 4.49 -3.88 13.85
CA TYR A 346 5.87 -3.67 14.28
C TYR A 346 6.61 -5.01 14.45
N TYR A 347 6.04 -5.97 15.17
CA TYR A 347 6.66 -7.30 15.36
C TYR A 347 6.81 -8.06 14.04
N HIS A 348 5.84 -7.98 13.13
CA HIS A 348 5.96 -8.55 11.80
C HIS A 348 7.11 -7.92 11.00
N SER A 349 7.31 -6.61 11.15
CA SER A 349 8.42 -5.87 10.53
C SER A 349 9.78 -6.32 11.08
N CYS A 350 9.91 -6.51 12.40
CA CYS A 350 11.13 -7.06 13.02
C CYS A 350 11.48 -8.46 12.46
N VAL A 351 10.50 -9.36 12.41
CA VAL A 351 10.72 -10.74 11.94
C VAL A 351 11.01 -10.76 10.43
N THR A 352 10.35 -9.91 9.65
CA THR A 352 10.63 -9.74 8.22
C THR A 352 12.06 -9.26 8.01
N SER A 353 12.50 -8.23 8.74
CA SER A 353 13.86 -7.72 8.60
C SER A 353 14.93 -8.72 9.05
N ALA A 354 14.66 -9.53 10.08
CA ALA A 354 15.52 -10.64 10.48
C ALA A 354 15.59 -11.73 9.39
N SER A 355 14.46 -12.03 8.71
CA SER A 355 14.44 -12.96 7.58
C SER A 355 15.32 -12.45 6.44
N VAL A 356 15.16 -11.18 6.04
CA VAL A 356 15.96 -10.55 4.98
C VAL A 356 17.45 -10.56 5.34
N LEU A 357 17.82 -10.33 6.61
CA LEU A 357 19.21 -10.42 7.06
C LEU A 357 19.85 -11.79 6.76
N TRP A 358 19.18 -12.88 7.11
CA TRP A 358 19.71 -14.23 6.86
C TRP A 358 19.71 -14.59 5.37
N GLN A 359 18.74 -14.08 4.60
CA GLN A 359 18.73 -14.21 3.14
C GLN A 359 19.93 -13.51 2.52
N MET A 360 20.21 -12.26 2.93
CA MET A 360 21.37 -11.49 2.49
C MET A 360 22.68 -12.21 2.81
N LEU A 361 22.82 -12.77 4.01
CA LEU A 361 24.03 -13.51 4.39
C LEU A 361 24.22 -14.77 3.53
N CYS A 362 23.17 -15.56 3.31
CA CYS A 362 23.24 -16.76 2.48
C CYS A 362 23.58 -16.40 1.03
N MET A 363 22.89 -15.43 0.43
CA MET A 363 23.15 -14.99 -0.95
C MET A 363 24.55 -14.42 -1.11
N THR A 364 25.04 -13.62 -0.17
CA THR A 364 26.40 -13.06 -0.23
C THR A 364 27.45 -14.17 -0.25
N ILE A 365 27.26 -15.24 0.53
CA ILE A 365 28.16 -16.39 0.52
C ILE A 365 28.08 -17.16 -0.81
N LEU A 366 26.87 -17.34 -1.36
CA LEU A 366 26.66 -18.05 -2.63
C LEU A 366 27.24 -17.30 -3.83
N VAL A 367 27.17 -15.96 -3.84
CA VAL A 367 27.75 -15.10 -4.88
C VAL A 367 29.28 -15.05 -4.78
N GLY A 368 29.82 -15.08 -3.57
CA GLY A 368 31.27 -15.08 -3.35
C GLY A 368 31.94 -13.82 -3.89
N LYS A 369 32.78 -13.97 -4.93
CA LYS A 369 33.51 -12.85 -5.57
C LYS A 369 32.87 -12.38 -6.88
N GLU A 370 31.78 -12.99 -7.31
CA GLU A 370 31.11 -12.58 -8.56
C GLU A 370 30.44 -11.20 -8.40
N LYS A 371 30.51 -10.38 -9.44
CA LYS A 371 29.93 -9.02 -9.44
C LYS A 371 28.46 -8.97 -9.86
N GLU A 372 27.94 -10.09 -10.37
CA GLU A 372 26.58 -10.22 -10.89
C GLU A 372 25.90 -11.48 -10.38
N LEU A 373 24.57 -11.42 -10.32
CA LEU A 373 23.73 -12.56 -9.96
C LEU A 373 23.47 -13.40 -11.21
N THR A 374 23.70 -14.71 -11.12
CA THR A 374 23.50 -15.65 -12.22
C THR A 374 22.31 -16.56 -11.92
N THR A 375 21.76 -17.22 -12.94
CA THR A 375 20.69 -18.22 -12.78
C THR A 375 21.08 -19.34 -11.82
N LYS A 376 22.36 -19.67 -11.77
CA LYS A 376 22.96 -20.61 -10.82
C LYS A 376 22.81 -20.14 -9.37
N HIS A 377 23.09 -18.85 -9.08
CA HIS A 377 22.88 -18.28 -7.74
C HIS A 377 21.42 -18.39 -7.29
N TYR A 378 20.48 -18.10 -8.19
CA TYR A 378 19.05 -18.22 -7.90
C TYR A 378 18.63 -19.67 -7.62
N ALA A 379 19.08 -20.63 -8.44
CA ALA A 379 18.79 -22.05 -8.25
C ALA A 379 19.35 -22.60 -6.92
N ASP A 380 20.58 -22.22 -6.57
CA ASP A 380 21.22 -22.61 -5.31
C ASP A 380 20.48 -22.05 -4.09
N PHE A 381 20.08 -20.78 -4.17
CA PHE A 381 19.31 -20.15 -3.09
C PHE A 381 17.90 -20.72 -2.95
N ALA A 382 17.24 -21.06 -4.06
CA ALA A 382 16.01 -21.82 -4.04
C ALA A 382 16.19 -23.18 -3.32
N ASN A 383 17.31 -23.88 -3.55
CA ASN A 383 17.62 -25.13 -2.86
C ASN A 383 17.86 -24.91 -1.35
N VAL A 384 18.48 -23.80 -0.95
CA VAL A 384 18.62 -23.39 0.46
C VAL A 384 17.25 -23.30 1.16
N LEU A 385 16.25 -22.75 0.49
CA LEU A 385 14.89 -22.55 1.01
C LEU A 385 13.97 -23.77 0.93
N SER A 386 14.39 -24.89 0.32
CA SER A 386 13.56 -26.06 0.02
C SER A 386 13.00 -26.84 1.23
N SER A 387 13.45 -26.55 2.45
CA SER A 387 13.02 -27.26 3.66
C SER A 387 12.91 -26.29 4.84
N CYS A 388 12.06 -25.28 4.70
CA CYS A 388 11.73 -24.36 5.79
C CYS A 388 10.88 -25.07 6.86
N GLU A 389 11.01 -24.64 8.11
CA GLU A 389 10.32 -25.22 9.26
C GLU A 389 9.04 -24.41 9.57
N ASP A 390 8.00 -25.07 10.11
CA ASP A 390 6.75 -24.46 10.56
C ASP A 390 6.10 -23.46 9.56
N VAL A 391 6.02 -23.83 8.29
CA VAL A 391 5.36 -23.04 7.23
C VAL A 391 3.84 -23.21 7.36
N GLU A 392 3.17 -22.22 7.94
CA GLU A 392 1.72 -22.26 8.24
C GLU A 392 0.88 -22.38 6.96
N SER A 393 1.32 -21.73 5.88
CA SER A 393 0.69 -21.80 4.56
C SER A 393 0.67 -23.20 3.95
N ALA A 394 1.65 -24.05 4.30
CA ALA A 394 1.77 -25.42 3.82
C ALA A 394 0.83 -26.38 4.58
N GLU A 395 0.29 -25.97 5.72
CA GLU A 395 -0.70 -26.77 6.44
C GLU A 395 -2.06 -26.75 5.74
N VAL A 396 -2.42 -25.65 5.06
CA VAL A 396 -3.74 -25.48 4.43
C VAL A 396 -4.04 -26.63 3.47
N PRO A 397 -3.21 -26.93 2.44
CA PRO A 397 -3.54 -28.01 1.54
C PRO A 397 -3.36 -29.39 2.19
N ALA A 398 -2.53 -29.55 3.24
CA ALA A 398 -2.49 -30.79 4.02
C ALA A 398 -3.82 -31.09 4.76
N TYR A 399 -4.50 -30.06 5.29
CA TYR A 399 -5.86 -30.21 5.83
C TYR A 399 -6.84 -30.61 4.73
N LEU A 400 -6.79 -29.96 3.57
CA LEU A 400 -7.68 -30.26 2.45
C LEU A 400 -7.49 -31.68 1.91
N GLU A 401 -6.25 -32.13 1.78
CA GLU A 401 -5.90 -33.51 1.40
C GLU A 401 -6.43 -34.51 2.44
N LYS A 402 -6.29 -34.21 3.73
CA LYS A 402 -6.81 -35.06 4.81
C LYS A 402 -8.34 -35.17 4.76
N ILE A 403 -9.04 -34.05 4.59
CA ILE A 403 -10.50 -34.02 4.46
C ILE A 403 -10.93 -34.80 3.22
N ALA A 404 -10.31 -34.53 2.07
CA ALA A 404 -10.59 -35.21 0.82
C ALA A 404 -10.32 -36.72 0.89
N GLY A 405 -9.25 -37.12 1.59
CA GLY A 405 -8.92 -38.52 1.87
C GLY A 405 -10.00 -39.22 2.68
N ILE A 406 -10.51 -38.59 3.74
CA ILE A 406 -11.61 -39.15 4.55
C ILE A 406 -12.88 -39.31 3.72
N ILE A 407 -13.26 -38.29 2.94
CA ILE A 407 -14.43 -38.34 2.04
C ILE A 407 -14.31 -39.51 1.05
N LYS A 408 -13.09 -39.73 0.54
CA LYS A 408 -12.80 -40.83 -0.39
C LYS A 408 -12.84 -42.19 0.30
N ASP A 409 -12.22 -42.33 1.46
CA ASP A 409 -12.15 -43.57 2.22
C ASP A 409 -13.54 -44.02 2.71
N GLU A 410 -14.44 -43.06 2.98
CA GLU A 410 -15.86 -43.31 3.29
C GLU A 410 -16.74 -43.51 2.04
N GLY A 411 -16.19 -43.43 0.82
CA GLY A 411 -16.89 -43.74 -0.42
C GLY A 411 -17.78 -42.62 -1.00
N TYR A 412 -17.65 -41.39 -0.52
CA TYR A 412 -18.52 -40.27 -0.92
C TYR A 412 -17.91 -39.29 -1.95
N SER A 413 -16.74 -39.57 -2.52
CA SER A 413 -16.04 -38.62 -3.40
C SER A 413 -16.89 -38.13 -4.58
N GLU A 414 -17.56 -39.03 -5.30
CA GLU A 414 -18.37 -38.64 -6.48
C GLU A 414 -19.58 -37.80 -6.08
N GLU A 415 -20.29 -38.21 -5.02
CA GLU A 415 -21.43 -37.47 -4.48
C GLU A 415 -21.01 -36.06 -4.06
N PHE A 416 -19.97 -35.94 -3.23
CA PHE A 416 -19.50 -34.66 -2.71
C PHE A 416 -19.06 -33.70 -3.83
N CYS A 417 -18.44 -34.22 -4.89
CA CYS A 417 -17.99 -33.42 -6.04
C CYS A 417 -19.12 -32.80 -6.87
N MET A 418 -20.36 -33.26 -6.69
CA MET A 418 -21.55 -32.77 -7.37
C MET A 418 -22.38 -31.81 -6.51
N ILE A 419 -22.05 -31.68 -5.21
CA ILE A 419 -22.76 -30.79 -4.29
C ILE A 419 -22.49 -29.32 -4.61
N ASP A 420 -23.55 -28.50 -4.57
CA ASP A 420 -23.40 -27.04 -4.62
C ASP A 420 -22.51 -26.56 -3.47
N THR A 421 -21.53 -25.72 -3.78
CA THR A 421 -20.49 -25.30 -2.84
C THR A 421 -21.06 -24.62 -1.59
N ARG A 422 -22.22 -23.97 -1.70
CA ARG A 422 -22.93 -23.33 -0.57
C ARG A 422 -23.52 -24.35 0.41
N LEU A 423 -23.78 -25.57 -0.04
CA LEU A 423 -24.33 -26.65 0.77
C LEU A 423 -23.25 -27.61 1.31
N GLY A 424 -21.99 -27.45 0.87
CA GLY A 424 -20.92 -28.41 1.18
C GLY A 424 -20.66 -28.61 2.68
N GLN A 425 -20.71 -27.54 3.48
CA GLN A 425 -20.51 -27.67 4.94
C GLN A 425 -21.66 -28.44 5.60
N THR A 426 -22.91 -28.15 5.24
CA THR A 426 -24.09 -28.87 5.75
C THR A 426 -24.08 -30.33 5.31
N TRP A 427 -23.64 -30.60 4.08
CA TRP A 427 -23.45 -31.95 3.58
C TRP A 427 -22.37 -32.69 4.39
N LEU A 428 -21.19 -32.09 4.61
CA LEU A 428 -20.13 -32.71 5.42
C LEU A 428 -20.65 -33.08 6.81
N LYS A 429 -21.35 -32.14 7.47
CA LYS A 429 -21.91 -32.35 8.80
C LYS A 429 -22.89 -33.53 8.88
N SER A 430 -23.69 -33.73 7.83
CA SER A 430 -24.76 -34.73 7.83
C SER A 430 -24.33 -36.09 7.28
N LYS A 431 -23.42 -36.13 6.29
CA LYS A 431 -23.05 -37.32 5.53
C LYS A 431 -21.66 -37.85 5.83
N CYS A 432 -20.71 -36.98 6.18
CA CYS A 432 -19.33 -37.36 6.49
C CYS A 432 -18.84 -36.64 7.76
N PRO A 433 -19.37 -36.97 8.95
CA PRO A 433 -19.07 -36.25 10.19
C PRO A 433 -17.58 -36.26 10.56
N THR A 434 -16.85 -37.33 10.20
CA THR A 434 -15.41 -37.44 10.39
C THR A 434 -14.66 -36.34 9.62
N ALA A 435 -15.01 -36.13 8.35
CA ALA A 435 -14.44 -35.07 7.53
C ALA A 435 -14.89 -33.69 8.02
N HIS A 436 -16.14 -33.55 8.49
CA HIS A 436 -16.65 -32.31 9.07
C HIS A 436 -15.84 -31.87 10.30
N LYS A 437 -15.49 -32.79 11.20
CA LYS A 437 -14.66 -32.46 12.37
C LYS A 437 -13.30 -31.87 11.96
N ILE A 438 -12.65 -32.47 10.97
CA ILE A 438 -11.36 -31.95 10.46
C ILE A 438 -11.57 -30.59 9.74
N PHE A 439 -12.71 -30.39 9.09
CA PHE A 439 -13.08 -29.11 8.50
C PHE A 439 -13.29 -28.02 9.56
N GLU A 440 -13.91 -28.33 10.71
CA GLU A 440 -14.03 -27.41 11.84
C GLU A 440 -12.65 -27.08 12.44
N GLU A 441 -11.78 -28.07 12.64
CA GLU A 441 -10.40 -27.86 13.09
C GLU A 441 -9.63 -26.93 12.11
N PHE A 442 -9.86 -27.08 10.80
CA PHE A 442 -9.30 -26.19 9.79
C PHE A 442 -9.82 -24.76 9.92
N LEU A 443 -11.14 -24.56 10.09
CA LEU A 443 -11.72 -23.23 10.25
C LEU A 443 -11.29 -22.56 11.55
N ASP A 444 -11.14 -23.31 12.64
CA ASP A 444 -10.64 -22.78 13.90
C ASP A 444 -9.20 -22.27 13.78
N LYS A 445 -8.36 -22.98 13.01
CA LYS A 445 -6.94 -22.63 12.85
C LYS A 445 -6.70 -21.59 11.76
N HIS A 446 -7.41 -21.69 10.63
CA HIS A 446 -7.14 -20.95 9.39
C HIS A 446 -8.33 -20.12 8.89
N GLY A 447 -9.47 -20.13 9.59
CA GLY A 447 -10.69 -19.43 9.18
C GLY A 447 -10.58 -17.90 9.13
N HIS A 448 -9.56 -17.30 9.74
CA HIS A 448 -9.27 -15.87 9.64
C HIS A 448 -8.60 -15.47 8.32
N ARG A 449 -8.19 -16.43 7.48
CA ARG A 449 -7.48 -16.21 6.22
C ARG A 449 -8.45 -16.06 5.03
N CYS A 450 -8.02 -15.37 3.98
CA CYS A 450 -8.66 -15.27 2.66
C CYS A 450 -7.76 -14.54 1.65
N LEU A 451 -8.23 -14.42 0.40
CA LEU A 451 -7.65 -13.51 -0.59
C LEU A 451 -7.78 -12.06 -0.09
N GLY A 452 -6.69 -11.28 -0.16
CA GLY A 452 -6.70 -9.87 0.27
C GLY A 452 -6.96 -9.67 1.77
N GLU A 453 -6.49 -10.61 2.59
CA GLU A 453 -6.68 -10.73 4.04
C GLU A 453 -6.43 -9.47 4.89
N PHE A 454 -5.63 -8.53 4.39
CA PHE A 454 -5.33 -7.27 5.08
C PHE A 454 -6.47 -6.24 5.04
N ASP A 455 -7.40 -6.34 4.08
CA ASP A 455 -8.52 -5.41 3.98
C ASP A 455 -9.73 -5.93 4.77
N LEU A 456 -10.35 -5.06 5.57
CA LEU A 456 -11.51 -5.40 6.38
C LEU A 456 -12.71 -5.86 5.56
N ILE A 457 -12.84 -5.38 4.31
CA ILE A 457 -14.00 -5.71 3.46
C ILE A 457 -14.03 -7.17 2.99
N GLN A 458 -12.89 -7.87 2.99
CA GLN A 458 -12.80 -9.24 2.48
C GLN A 458 -13.43 -10.23 3.45
N LYS A 459 -14.18 -11.20 2.90
CA LYS A 459 -14.77 -12.30 3.67
C LYS A 459 -13.72 -13.38 3.90
N THR A 460 -13.51 -13.77 5.15
CA THR A 460 -12.59 -14.85 5.51
C THR A 460 -13.24 -16.23 5.34
N TRP A 461 -12.45 -17.30 5.29
CA TRP A 461 -12.98 -18.67 5.20
C TRP A 461 -13.90 -19.04 6.36
N GLY A 462 -13.65 -18.54 7.56
CA GLY A 462 -14.52 -18.72 8.73
C GLY A 462 -15.84 -17.96 8.62
N MET A 463 -15.86 -16.82 7.91
CA MET A 463 -17.09 -16.05 7.66
C MET A 463 -17.90 -16.63 6.51
N ASP A 464 -17.23 -17.19 5.50
CA ASP A 464 -17.85 -17.82 4.34
C ASP A 464 -17.15 -19.13 3.99
N PRO A 465 -17.48 -20.23 4.69
CA PRO A 465 -16.86 -21.54 4.48
C PRO A 465 -17.11 -22.13 3.10
N SER A 466 -18.10 -21.61 2.36
CA SER A 466 -18.41 -22.07 1.00
C SER A 466 -17.25 -21.87 0.03
N GLN A 467 -16.36 -20.91 0.30
CA GLN A 467 -15.15 -20.65 -0.49
C GLN A 467 -14.13 -21.80 -0.42
N VAL A 468 -14.17 -22.61 0.64
CA VAL A 468 -13.25 -23.74 0.85
C VAL A 468 -13.76 -25.02 0.19
N ILE A 469 -15.07 -25.16 0.01
CA ILE A 469 -15.69 -26.36 -0.55
C ILE A 469 -15.19 -26.71 -1.96
N PRO A 470 -15.08 -25.79 -2.93
CA PRO A 470 -14.51 -26.08 -4.25
C PRO A 470 -13.12 -26.70 -4.14
N MET A 471 -12.34 -26.26 -3.16
CA MET A 471 -10.97 -26.72 -2.96
C MET A 471 -10.93 -28.16 -2.45
N ILE A 472 -11.81 -28.52 -1.50
CA ILE A 472 -11.95 -29.90 -1.02
C ILE A 472 -12.44 -30.79 -2.15
N GLN A 473 -13.46 -30.36 -2.91
CA GLN A 473 -13.99 -31.10 -4.06
C GLN A 473 -12.89 -31.39 -5.08
N ALA A 474 -12.05 -30.39 -5.38
CA ALA A 474 -10.96 -30.56 -6.32
C ALA A 474 -9.89 -31.57 -5.83
N ASN A 475 -9.59 -31.57 -4.53
CA ASN A 475 -8.72 -32.55 -3.89
C ASN A 475 -9.35 -33.97 -3.86
N SER A 476 -10.67 -34.08 -3.62
CA SER A 476 -11.42 -35.34 -3.62
C SER A 476 -11.43 -36.03 -4.99
N ARG A 477 -11.38 -35.26 -6.09
CA ARG A 477 -11.27 -35.81 -7.46
C ARG A 477 -9.92 -36.47 -7.72
N HIS A 478 -8.85 -35.98 -7.08
CA HIS A 478 -7.51 -36.15 -7.64
C HIS A 478 -6.38 -36.51 -6.67
N SER A 479 -6.71 -36.84 -5.40
CA SER A 479 -5.82 -37.30 -4.33
C SER A 479 -4.53 -37.99 -4.82
N GLN A 480 -3.42 -37.24 -4.83
CA GLN A 480 -2.06 -37.77 -4.88
C GLN A 480 -1.35 -37.40 -3.59
N LYS A 481 -0.76 -38.40 -2.91
CA LYS A 481 0.15 -38.16 -1.80
C LYS A 481 1.49 -37.70 -2.36
N THR A 482 1.75 -36.40 -2.35
CA THR A 482 3.09 -35.87 -2.63
C THR A 482 3.91 -36.01 -1.35
N ALA A 483 4.67 -37.10 -1.23
CA ALA A 483 5.58 -37.31 -0.11
C ALA A 483 6.81 -36.41 -0.27
N LYS A 484 6.95 -35.40 0.58
CA LYS A 484 8.14 -34.55 0.65
C LYS A 484 9.32 -35.35 1.20
N VAL A 485 10.47 -35.29 0.54
CA VAL A 485 11.76 -35.68 1.13
C VAL A 485 12.43 -34.42 1.63
N ALA A 486 12.34 -34.15 2.94
CA ALA A 486 13.04 -33.02 3.55
C ALA A 486 14.56 -33.21 3.41
N LYS A 487 15.25 -32.23 2.83
CA LYS A 487 16.70 -32.30 2.64
C LYS A 487 17.42 -31.79 3.87
N THR A 488 18.42 -32.55 4.33
CA THR A 488 19.31 -32.09 5.39
C THR A 488 20.15 -30.91 4.89
N ILE A 489 20.62 -30.06 5.80
CA ILE A 489 21.45 -28.90 5.41
C ILE A 489 22.74 -29.38 4.72
N ASP A 490 23.32 -30.50 5.15
CA ASP A 490 24.52 -31.06 4.54
C ASP A 490 24.27 -31.57 3.11
N GLN A 491 23.10 -32.18 2.85
CA GLN A 491 22.69 -32.56 1.49
C GLN A 491 22.53 -31.33 0.60
N VAL A 492 21.84 -30.29 1.09
CA VAL A 492 21.67 -29.04 0.32
C VAL A 492 23.01 -28.41 -0.03
N ILE A 493 23.94 -28.33 0.93
CA ILE A 493 25.28 -27.78 0.69
C ILE A 493 26.06 -28.62 -0.34
N SER A 494 25.89 -29.94 -0.34
CA SER A 494 26.58 -30.82 -1.30
C SER A 494 26.08 -30.70 -2.73
N GLU A 495 24.84 -30.25 -2.92
CA GLU A 495 24.20 -30.06 -4.22
C GLU A 495 24.37 -28.66 -4.79
N LEU A 496 24.97 -27.72 -4.04
CA LEU A 496 25.18 -26.35 -4.50
C LEU A 496 26.11 -26.35 -5.71
N GLY A 497 25.71 -25.65 -6.77
CA GLY A 497 26.59 -25.40 -7.90
C GLY A 497 27.69 -24.40 -7.54
N SER A 498 27.39 -23.40 -6.70
CA SER A 498 28.28 -22.28 -6.40
C SER A 498 29.46 -22.69 -5.51
N PRO A 499 30.66 -22.13 -5.78
CA PRO A 499 31.86 -22.47 -5.02
C PRO A 499 31.75 -21.92 -3.58
N VAL A 500 31.62 -22.81 -2.60
CA VAL A 500 31.63 -22.46 -1.17
C VAL A 500 32.98 -22.84 -0.56
N ASN A 501 33.76 -21.84 -0.13
CA ASN A 501 35.07 -22.04 0.48
C ASN A 501 34.97 -22.77 1.83
N PHE A 502 36.04 -23.46 2.24
CA PHE A 502 36.09 -24.18 3.52
C PHE A 502 35.76 -23.29 4.73
N LEU A 503 36.19 -22.03 4.69
CA LEU A 503 35.94 -21.05 5.76
C LEU A 503 34.48 -20.55 5.79
N SER A 504 33.80 -20.46 4.66
CA SER A 504 32.41 -19.97 4.58
C SER A 504 31.36 -21.05 4.77
N ARG A 505 31.73 -22.32 4.56
CA ARG A 505 30.83 -23.48 4.75
C ARG A 505 30.17 -23.58 6.14
N PRO A 506 30.90 -23.46 7.28
CA PRO A 506 30.25 -23.51 8.60
C PRO A 506 29.34 -22.31 8.85
N ILE A 507 29.70 -21.12 8.35
CA ILE A 507 28.88 -19.91 8.43
C ILE A 507 27.59 -20.10 7.62
N LEU A 508 27.70 -20.64 6.41
CA LEU A 508 26.56 -20.94 5.55
C LEU A 508 25.63 -21.96 6.23
N LYS A 509 26.16 -23.02 6.82
CA LYS A 509 25.37 -24.02 7.55
C LYS A 509 24.54 -23.39 8.68
N TYR A 510 25.17 -22.50 9.46
CA TYR A 510 24.48 -21.75 10.51
C TYR A 510 23.43 -20.78 9.94
N ALA A 511 23.78 -20.04 8.90
CA ALA A 511 22.88 -19.09 8.24
C ALA A 511 21.65 -19.78 7.63
N ILE A 512 21.82 -20.94 6.97
CA ILE A 512 20.72 -21.74 6.42
C ILE A 512 19.77 -22.21 7.54
N SER A 513 20.31 -22.69 8.65
CA SER A 513 19.50 -23.10 9.81
C SER A 513 18.66 -21.94 10.34
N LYS A 514 19.26 -20.76 10.54
CA LYS A 514 18.53 -19.57 11.01
C LYS A 514 17.53 -19.04 10.00
N LEU A 515 17.88 -19.07 8.70
CA LEU A 515 17.01 -18.64 7.62
C LEU A 515 15.71 -19.47 7.59
N ARG A 516 15.84 -20.81 7.56
CA ARG A 516 14.70 -21.74 7.50
C ARG A 516 13.71 -21.55 8.65
N VAL A 517 14.22 -21.38 9.87
CA VAL A 517 13.39 -21.09 11.05
C VAL A 517 12.72 -19.72 10.93
N THR A 518 13.48 -18.69 10.52
CA THR A 518 12.97 -17.32 10.47
C THR A 518 11.90 -17.13 9.39
N VAL A 519 11.96 -17.86 8.28
CA VAL A 519 10.91 -17.88 7.25
C VAL A 519 9.58 -18.40 7.84
N GLY A 520 9.59 -19.52 8.57
CA GLY A 520 8.38 -20.01 9.25
C GLY A 520 7.86 -19.03 10.30
N LYS A 521 8.76 -18.43 11.09
CA LYS A 521 8.37 -17.39 12.07
C LYS A 521 7.80 -16.13 11.42
N ARG A 522 8.24 -15.77 10.21
CA ARG A 522 7.67 -14.66 9.43
C ARG A 522 6.23 -14.95 9.00
N GLU A 523 5.92 -16.17 8.58
CA GLU A 523 4.53 -16.56 8.28
C GLU A 523 3.65 -16.53 9.54
N GLN A 524 4.16 -17.04 10.67
CA GLN A 524 3.44 -17.03 11.94
C GLN A 524 3.16 -15.61 12.46
N SER A 525 4.13 -14.69 12.34
CA SER A 525 3.93 -13.29 12.75
C SER A 525 2.92 -12.59 11.83
N LYS A 526 2.93 -12.90 10.52
CA LYS A 526 1.91 -12.42 9.58
C LYS A 526 0.54 -12.94 9.99
N SER A 527 0.40 -14.24 10.24
CA SER A 527 -0.87 -14.84 10.63
C SER A 527 -1.44 -14.22 11.91
N ALA A 528 -0.58 -13.96 12.90
CA ALA A 528 -0.98 -13.26 14.12
C ALA A 528 -1.52 -11.84 13.84
N LEU A 529 -0.84 -11.06 12.97
CA LEU A 529 -1.34 -9.75 12.53
C LEU A 529 -2.70 -9.87 11.81
N ILE A 530 -2.84 -10.83 10.89
CA ILE A 530 -4.12 -11.07 10.18
C ILE A 530 -5.23 -11.47 11.14
N MET A 531 -4.94 -12.25 12.19
CA MET A 531 -5.92 -12.62 13.20
C MET A 531 -6.40 -11.39 13.98
N VAL A 532 -5.51 -10.45 14.32
CA VAL A 532 -5.91 -9.18 14.93
C VAL A 532 -6.82 -8.39 13.98
N ILE A 533 -6.44 -8.28 12.71
CA ILE A 533 -7.27 -7.62 11.68
C ILE A 533 -8.63 -8.31 11.56
N HIS A 534 -8.70 -9.64 11.64
CA HIS A 534 -9.95 -10.40 11.61
C HIS A 534 -10.82 -10.12 12.83
N LYS A 535 -10.26 -10.06 14.03
CA LYS A 535 -11.00 -9.66 15.23
C LYS A 535 -11.54 -8.23 15.10
N THR A 536 -10.73 -7.31 14.57
CA THR A 536 -11.18 -5.95 14.25
C THR A 536 -12.30 -5.97 13.22
N ARG A 537 -12.19 -6.78 12.16
CA ARG A 537 -13.23 -6.96 11.13
C ARG A 537 -14.57 -7.37 11.74
N LEU A 538 -14.57 -8.37 12.62
CA LEU A 538 -15.78 -8.82 13.33
C LEU A 538 -16.37 -7.71 14.21
N ALA A 539 -15.54 -6.94 14.91
CA ALA A 539 -15.99 -5.80 15.69
C ALA A 539 -16.63 -4.70 14.83
N TYR A 540 -16.07 -4.40 13.65
CA TYR A 540 -16.67 -3.46 12.70
C TYR A 540 -18.00 -3.97 12.12
N LEU A 541 -18.17 -5.28 11.94
CA LEU A 541 -19.47 -5.85 11.52
C LEU A 541 -20.52 -5.70 12.62
N GLN A 542 -20.16 -5.94 13.88
CA GLN A 542 -21.05 -5.69 15.01
C GLN A 542 -21.41 -4.20 15.13
N LEU A 543 -20.44 -3.31 14.91
CA LEU A 543 -20.69 -1.87 14.81
C LEU A 543 -21.67 -1.55 13.68
N ALA A 544 -21.50 -2.17 12.51
CA ALA A 544 -22.38 -1.98 11.37
C ALA A 544 -23.82 -2.39 11.70
N SER A 545 -24.01 -3.55 12.33
CA SER A 545 -25.33 -4.00 12.80
C SER A 545 -25.94 -3.00 13.78
N ALA A 546 -25.19 -2.50 14.76
CA ALA A 546 -25.68 -1.49 15.71
C ALA A 546 -26.07 -0.19 15.01
N MET A 547 -25.24 0.31 14.08
CA MET A 547 -25.54 1.52 13.30
C MET A 547 -26.79 1.38 12.44
N VAL A 548 -27.06 0.20 11.86
CA VAL A 548 -28.29 -0.07 11.10
C VAL A 548 -29.51 -0.09 12.03
N ARG A 549 -29.43 -0.78 13.17
CA ARG A 549 -30.52 -0.81 14.17
C ARG A 549 -30.88 0.58 14.68
N GLU A 550 -29.89 1.45 14.85
CA GLU A 550 -30.09 2.84 15.30
C GLU A 550 -30.54 3.80 14.17
N GLY A 551 -30.67 3.30 12.93
CA GLY A 551 -31.09 4.09 11.78
C GLY A 551 -30.02 5.08 11.29
N LEU A 552 -28.75 4.86 11.63
CA LEU A 552 -27.62 5.70 11.18
C LEU A 552 -27.17 5.37 9.75
N MET A 553 -27.46 4.15 9.29
CA MET A 553 -27.01 3.63 8.01
C MET A 553 -28.03 2.63 7.45
N PRO A 554 -28.25 2.56 6.12
CA PRO A 554 -29.28 1.71 5.54
C PRO A 554 -28.87 0.24 5.37
N SER A 555 -27.57 -0.08 5.40
CA SER A 555 -27.05 -1.45 5.22
C SER A 555 -25.69 -1.61 5.90
N GLU A 556 -25.46 -2.77 6.50
CA GLU A 556 -24.19 -3.10 7.17
C GLU A 556 -23.00 -3.06 6.21
N SER A 557 -23.21 -3.39 4.94
CA SER A 557 -22.16 -3.45 3.92
C SER A 557 -21.44 -2.12 3.69
N LEU A 558 -22.06 -1.00 4.06
CA LEU A 558 -21.50 0.34 3.85
C LEU A 558 -20.38 0.68 4.84
N ILE A 559 -20.25 -0.05 5.96
CA ILE A 559 -19.28 0.25 7.01
C ILE A 559 -17.84 0.31 6.49
N PHE A 560 -17.47 -0.58 5.57
CA PHE A 560 -16.12 -0.65 5.01
C PHE A 560 -15.84 0.41 3.93
N HIS A 561 -16.87 1.13 3.49
CA HIS A 561 -16.75 2.26 2.56
C HIS A 561 -16.71 3.62 3.26
N LEU A 562 -16.67 3.61 4.59
CA LEU A 562 -16.40 4.76 5.45
C LEU A 562 -15.02 4.61 6.10
N THR A 563 -14.31 5.73 6.28
CA THR A 563 -13.11 5.76 7.12
C THR A 563 -13.49 5.76 8.60
N LYS A 564 -12.55 5.44 9.50
CA LYS A 564 -12.76 5.53 10.96
C LYS A 564 -13.28 6.92 11.37
N TYR A 565 -12.73 7.98 10.79
CA TYR A 565 -13.16 9.36 11.03
C TYR A 565 -14.60 9.60 10.55
N GLU A 566 -14.93 9.18 9.33
CA GLU A 566 -16.27 9.33 8.78
C GLU A 566 -17.32 8.55 9.59
N ILE A 567 -16.99 7.35 10.09
CA ILE A 567 -17.85 6.57 10.99
C ILE A 567 -18.16 7.37 12.26
N SER A 568 -17.14 7.97 12.88
CA SER A 568 -17.34 8.84 14.05
C SER A 568 -18.28 10.00 13.75
N GLN A 569 -18.14 10.64 12.59
CA GLN A 569 -19.02 11.74 12.16
C GLN A 569 -20.46 11.28 11.90
N VAL A 570 -20.65 10.09 11.33
CA VAL A 570 -21.98 9.50 11.14
C VAL A 570 -22.66 9.24 12.48
N ILE A 571 -21.94 8.65 13.45
CA ILE A 571 -22.49 8.37 14.78
C ILE A 571 -22.81 9.66 15.53
N ALA A 572 -21.89 10.63 15.54
CA ALA A 572 -22.05 11.86 16.31
C ALA A 572 -23.06 12.85 15.71
N ARG A 573 -23.14 12.93 14.37
CA ARG A 573 -23.87 14.01 13.68
C ARG A 573 -24.95 13.53 12.70
N ARG A 574 -25.14 12.21 12.54
CA ARG A 574 -26.08 11.61 11.59
C ARG A 574 -25.93 12.17 10.17
N ASN A 575 -24.70 12.38 9.71
CA ASN A 575 -24.42 13.08 8.45
C ASN A 575 -24.80 12.23 7.21
N PRO A 576 -25.89 12.58 6.46
CA PRO A 576 -26.37 11.78 5.34
C PRO A 576 -25.48 11.89 4.09
N THR A 577 -24.67 12.93 3.98
CA THR A 577 -23.72 13.12 2.88
C THR A 577 -22.62 12.05 2.92
N LEU A 578 -22.18 11.66 4.12
CA LEU A 578 -21.20 10.58 4.28
C LEU A 578 -21.77 9.22 3.88
N ILE A 579 -23.06 8.97 4.14
CA ILE A 579 -23.76 7.76 3.67
C ILE A 579 -23.82 7.75 2.13
N SER A 580 -24.16 8.88 1.52
CA SER A 580 -24.18 9.03 0.06
C SER A 580 -22.78 8.80 -0.55
N LYS A 581 -21.73 9.32 0.09
CA LYS A 581 -20.33 9.10 -0.29
C LYS A 581 -19.96 7.61 -0.20
N ALA A 582 -20.35 6.92 0.88
CA ALA A 582 -20.12 5.49 1.06
C ALA A 582 -20.81 4.63 0.00
N ILE A 583 -22.08 4.94 -0.34
CA ILE A 583 -22.83 4.26 -1.42
C ILE A 583 -22.12 4.45 -2.76
N ARG A 584 -21.64 5.66 -3.07
CA ARG A 584 -20.87 5.92 -4.30
C ARG A 584 -19.59 5.08 -4.34
N ARG A 585 -18.83 5.05 -3.24
CA ARG A 585 -17.60 4.23 -3.11
C ARG A 585 -17.89 2.75 -3.27
N GLN A 586 -18.99 2.24 -2.71
CA GLN A 586 -19.42 0.85 -2.87
C GLN A 586 -19.66 0.51 -4.35
N LYS A 587 -20.36 1.38 -5.09
CA LYS A 587 -20.61 1.19 -6.53
C LYS A 587 -19.33 1.20 -7.36
N LEU A 588 -18.38 2.05 -7.02
CA LEU A 588 -17.11 2.18 -7.75
C LEU A 588 -16.06 1.12 -7.38
N TYR A 589 -16.23 0.43 -6.25
CA TYR A 589 -15.24 -0.51 -5.72
C TYR A 589 -14.83 -1.58 -6.74
N GLN A 590 -15.79 -2.12 -7.50
CA GLN A 590 -15.48 -3.12 -8.53
C GLN A 590 -14.68 -2.53 -9.70
N THR A 591 -14.92 -1.27 -10.07
CA THR A 591 -14.12 -0.58 -11.09
C THR A 591 -12.68 -0.38 -10.61
N TRP A 592 -12.49 0.01 -9.35
CA TRP A 592 -11.14 0.14 -8.76
C TRP A 592 -10.41 -1.20 -8.66
N ASN A 593 -11.13 -2.30 -8.38
CA ASN A 593 -10.55 -3.64 -8.38
C ASN A 593 -9.92 -4.03 -9.72
N ASN A 594 -10.40 -3.47 -10.83
CA ASN A 594 -9.89 -3.78 -12.16
C ASN A 594 -8.64 -2.95 -12.56
N LEU A 595 -8.31 -1.89 -11.83
CA LEU A 595 -7.17 -1.02 -12.17
C LEU A 595 -5.83 -1.76 -12.01
N LYS A 596 -5.07 -1.88 -13.09
CA LYS A 596 -3.70 -2.44 -13.07
C LYS A 596 -2.69 -1.31 -13.04
N PHE A 597 -1.57 -1.55 -12.36
CA PHE A 597 -0.47 -0.60 -12.26
C PHE A 597 0.82 -1.31 -12.62
N PRO A 598 1.79 -0.60 -13.23
CA PRO A 598 3.13 -1.12 -13.40
C PRO A 598 3.71 -1.57 -12.05
N GLU A 599 4.62 -2.54 -12.08
CA GLU A 599 5.35 -2.96 -10.88
C GLU A 599 6.09 -1.77 -10.25
N LEU A 600 6.83 -1.03 -11.07
CA LEU A 600 7.59 0.17 -10.70
C LEU A 600 6.94 1.41 -11.29
N ASN A 601 6.73 2.41 -10.44
CA ASN A 601 6.13 3.69 -10.82
C ASN A 601 7.09 4.80 -10.45
N TYR A 602 7.63 5.47 -11.46
CA TYR A 602 8.40 6.69 -11.27
C TYR A 602 7.44 7.87 -11.13
N SER A 603 7.65 8.72 -10.13
CA SER A 603 6.73 9.80 -9.75
C SER A 603 5.34 9.27 -9.37
N TYR A 604 4.26 10.02 -9.63
CA TYR A 604 2.92 9.64 -9.20
C TYR A 604 2.43 8.35 -9.90
N PRO A 605 2.04 7.28 -9.18
CA PRO A 605 1.57 6.05 -9.80
C PRO A 605 0.32 6.24 -10.65
N GLN A 606 0.41 5.82 -11.91
CA GLN A 606 -0.69 5.86 -12.87
C GLN A 606 -1.10 4.45 -13.26
N PRO A 607 -2.40 4.20 -13.47
CA PRO A 607 -2.86 2.91 -13.95
C PRO A 607 -2.33 2.67 -15.36
N GLU A 608 -2.04 1.41 -15.69
CA GLU A 608 -1.74 1.02 -17.07
C GLU A 608 -2.96 1.35 -17.94
N MET A 609 -2.76 2.16 -18.98
CA MET A 609 -3.76 2.28 -20.04
C MET A 609 -3.81 0.94 -20.78
N GLU A 610 -4.98 0.31 -20.84
CA GLU A 610 -5.19 -0.93 -21.61
C GLU A 610 -4.99 -0.66 -23.11
N PHE A 611 -3.76 -0.74 -23.58
CA PHE A 611 -3.50 -0.95 -25.00
C PHE A 611 -3.65 -2.44 -25.28
N GLN A 612 -4.75 -2.83 -25.94
CA GLN A 612 -4.98 -4.17 -26.48
C GLN A 612 -4.10 -4.41 -27.71
N VAL A 613 -2.77 -4.35 -27.56
CA VAL A 613 -1.87 -4.88 -28.59
C VAL A 613 -1.55 -6.31 -28.17
N PRO A 614 -1.98 -7.33 -28.93
CA PRO A 614 -1.57 -8.71 -28.68
C PRO A 614 -0.04 -8.78 -28.71
N ILE A 615 0.57 -9.14 -27.58
CA ILE A 615 2.00 -9.46 -27.55
C ILE A 615 2.12 -10.91 -28.02
N GLU A 616 2.22 -11.12 -29.34
CA GLU A 616 2.54 -12.44 -29.87
C GLU A 616 4.03 -12.72 -29.72
N LEU A 617 4.38 -13.77 -28.96
CA LEU A 617 5.73 -14.32 -28.98
C LEU A 617 6.04 -14.82 -30.40
N LEU A 618 7.15 -14.38 -30.98
CA LEU A 618 7.67 -15.00 -32.20
C LEU A 618 7.89 -16.50 -31.96
N PRO A 619 7.61 -17.39 -32.94
CA PRO A 619 7.84 -18.82 -32.80
C PRO A 619 9.26 -19.14 -32.30
N GLY A 620 9.38 -19.91 -31.22
CA GLY A 620 10.66 -20.23 -30.57
C GLY A 620 11.14 -19.23 -29.51
N SER A 621 10.42 -18.13 -29.29
CA SER A 621 10.73 -17.15 -28.23
C SER A 621 10.29 -17.67 -26.86
N LYS A 622 11.11 -17.40 -25.83
CA LYS A 622 10.86 -17.80 -24.44
C LYS A 622 10.72 -16.57 -23.56
N CYS A 623 9.83 -16.64 -22.58
CA CYS A 623 9.80 -15.72 -21.46
C CYS A 623 10.78 -16.19 -20.38
N THR A 624 11.45 -15.25 -19.73
CA THR A 624 12.35 -15.52 -18.62
C THR A 624 11.82 -14.91 -17.34
N GLY A 625 12.05 -15.60 -16.22
CA GLY A 625 11.77 -15.13 -14.87
C GLY A 625 12.77 -15.70 -13.88
N THR A 626 12.57 -15.37 -12.62
CA THR A 626 13.44 -15.84 -11.54
C THR A 626 13.05 -17.27 -11.16
N PRO A 627 13.98 -18.24 -11.21
CA PRO A 627 13.70 -19.62 -10.82
C PRO A 627 13.49 -19.73 -9.31
N VAL A 628 12.42 -20.42 -8.91
CA VAL A 628 11.98 -20.53 -7.52
C VAL A 628 11.98 -21.96 -7.00
N CYS A 629 11.56 -22.89 -7.84
CA CYS A 629 11.57 -24.32 -7.53
C CYS A 629 11.99 -25.08 -8.79
N VAL A 630 12.98 -25.96 -8.61
CA VAL A 630 13.61 -26.71 -9.71
C VAL A 630 12.68 -27.79 -10.25
N GLY A 631 12.87 -28.12 -11.52
CA GLY A 631 12.08 -29.12 -12.24
C GLY A 631 11.69 -28.61 -13.62
N SER A 632 11.20 -29.50 -14.48
CA SER A 632 10.73 -29.15 -15.81
C SER A 632 9.46 -29.92 -16.13
N VAL A 633 8.53 -29.25 -16.79
CA VAL A 633 7.23 -29.83 -17.13
C VAL A 633 6.72 -29.25 -18.45
N GLN A 634 6.05 -30.08 -19.23
CA GLN A 634 5.31 -29.65 -20.40
C GLN A 634 3.83 -29.98 -20.18
N ALA A 635 2.98 -28.96 -20.19
CA ALA A 635 1.57 -29.11 -19.85
C ALA A 635 0.72 -27.97 -20.42
N ARG A 636 -0.60 -28.07 -20.26
CA ARG A 636 -1.54 -27.02 -20.65
C ARG A 636 -1.36 -25.81 -19.73
N ALA A 637 -1.19 -24.63 -20.30
CA ALA A 637 -1.27 -23.36 -19.60
C ALA A 637 -2.73 -23.07 -19.23
N CYS A 638 -2.94 -22.71 -17.96
CA CYS A 638 -4.20 -22.15 -17.48
C CYS A 638 -3.93 -20.74 -16.95
N VAL A 639 -4.34 -19.74 -17.72
CA VAL A 639 -4.18 -18.33 -17.38
C VAL A 639 -5.41 -17.90 -16.56
N ILE A 640 -5.18 -17.51 -15.32
CA ILE A 640 -6.23 -17.10 -14.38
C ILE A 640 -5.81 -15.76 -13.78
N THR A 641 -6.55 -14.70 -14.08
CA THR A 641 -6.26 -13.36 -13.55
C THR A 641 -7.14 -13.00 -12.35
N GLN A 642 -8.27 -13.71 -12.19
CA GLN A 642 -9.19 -13.54 -11.08
C GLN A 642 -9.62 -14.91 -10.56
N LEU A 643 -9.75 -15.06 -9.23
CA LEU A 643 -10.18 -16.34 -8.63
C LEU A 643 -11.60 -16.75 -9.02
N SER A 644 -12.43 -15.86 -9.58
CA SER A 644 -13.71 -16.22 -10.19
C SER A 644 -13.56 -17.14 -11.42
N GLU A 645 -12.42 -17.08 -12.11
CA GLU A 645 -12.09 -17.89 -13.29
C GLU A 645 -11.58 -19.29 -12.91
N ILE A 646 -11.44 -19.60 -11.61
CA ILE A 646 -10.81 -20.84 -11.11
C ILE A 646 -11.45 -22.13 -11.64
N GLY A 647 -12.72 -22.06 -12.07
CA GLY A 647 -13.42 -23.17 -12.70
C GLY A 647 -12.78 -23.68 -14.01
N SER A 648 -11.91 -22.88 -14.66
CA SER A 648 -11.17 -23.32 -15.86
C SER A 648 -9.93 -24.17 -15.53
N LEU A 649 -9.51 -24.23 -14.27
CA LEU A 649 -8.32 -24.95 -13.84
C LEU A 649 -8.56 -26.46 -13.87
N GLN A 650 -7.66 -27.20 -14.52
CA GLN A 650 -7.69 -28.66 -14.58
C GLN A 650 -6.44 -29.26 -13.93
N LYS A 651 -6.52 -30.54 -13.60
CA LYS A 651 -5.37 -31.28 -13.05
C LYS A 651 -4.24 -31.32 -14.06
N GLY A 652 -3.03 -31.06 -13.58
CA GLY A 652 -1.81 -31.11 -14.37
C GLY A 652 -1.58 -29.84 -15.21
N ASP A 653 -2.35 -28.78 -14.97
CA ASP A 653 -2.12 -27.49 -15.63
C ASP A 653 -0.90 -26.77 -15.05
N ILE A 654 -0.27 -25.96 -15.88
CA ILE A 654 0.64 -24.89 -15.44
C ILE A 654 -0.21 -23.65 -15.19
N LEU A 655 -0.28 -23.22 -13.92
CA LEU A 655 -0.97 -21.99 -13.55
C LEU A 655 -0.14 -20.77 -13.98
N ILE A 656 -0.75 -19.87 -14.74
CA ILE A 656 -0.19 -18.56 -15.09
C ILE A 656 -1.11 -17.49 -14.50
N THR A 657 -0.59 -16.67 -13.58
CA THR A 657 -1.39 -15.63 -12.90
C THR A 657 -0.57 -14.35 -12.67
N TYR A 658 -1.25 -13.27 -12.25
CA TYR A 658 -0.59 -12.01 -11.92
C TYR A 658 0.23 -12.13 -10.63
N SER A 659 -0.37 -12.62 -9.56
CA SER A 659 0.27 -12.86 -8.27
C SER A 659 -0.47 -13.96 -7.49
N THR A 660 0.18 -14.52 -6.49
CA THR A 660 -0.39 -15.56 -5.61
C THR A 660 -0.35 -15.14 -4.15
N ASP A 661 -1.44 -15.35 -3.44
CA ASP A 661 -1.53 -15.24 -1.99
C ASP A 661 -2.03 -16.55 -1.35
N ILE A 662 -2.31 -16.55 -0.05
CA ILE A 662 -2.78 -17.74 0.68
C ILE A 662 -4.11 -18.29 0.17
N GLY A 663 -4.93 -17.47 -0.50
CA GLY A 663 -6.14 -17.90 -1.18
C GLY A 663 -5.89 -18.94 -2.28
N TRP A 664 -4.67 -18.99 -2.82
CA TRP A 664 -4.30 -19.91 -3.89
C TRP A 664 -3.72 -21.25 -3.42
N SER A 665 -3.15 -21.32 -2.21
CA SER A 665 -2.55 -22.56 -1.65
C SER A 665 -3.38 -23.83 -1.91
N PRO A 666 -4.71 -23.80 -1.76
CA PRO A 666 -5.56 -24.97 -1.94
C PRO A 666 -5.51 -25.64 -3.32
N TYR A 667 -5.15 -24.89 -4.36
CA TYR A 667 -5.11 -25.37 -5.74
C TYR A 667 -3.74 -25.92 -6.14
N PHE A 668 -2.67 -25.61 -5.39
CA PHE A 668 -1.30 -26.05 -5.68
C PHE A 668 -1.17 -27.57 -5.88
N PRO A 669 -1.82 -28.45 -5.07
CA PRO A 669 -1.73 -29.90 -5.27
C PRO A 669 -2.21 -30.40 -6.63
N MET A 670 -3.01 -29.61 -7.36
CA MET A 670 -3.53 -29.98 -8.67
C MET A 670 -2.63 -29.56 -9.82
N LEU A 671 -1.70 -28.64 -9.58
CA LEU A 671 -0.87 -28.02 -10.60
C LEU A 671 0.31 -28.92 -10.95
N SER A 672 0.81 -28.77 -12.16
CA SER A 672 2.10 -29.34 -12.56
C SER A 672 3.22 -28.31 -12.56
N GLY A 673 2.89 -27.02 -12.45
CA GLY A 673 3.84 -25.90 -12.37
C GLY A 673 3.15 -24.55 -12.14
N VAL A 674 3.92 -23.54 -11.73
CA VAL A 674 3.40 -22.21 -11.39
C VAL A 674 4.24 -21.11 -12.02
N VAL A 675 3.58 -20.10 -12.59
CA VAL A 675 4.21 -18.92 -13.17
C VAL A 675 3.46 -17.65 -12.72
N THR A 676 4.19 -16.66 -12.21
CA THR A 676 3.60 -15.37 -11.80
C THR A 676 4.29 -14.15 -12.43
N GLU A 677 3.52 -13.08 -12.69
CA GLU A 677 4.07 -11.78 -13.11
C GLU A 677 4.76 -11.05 -11.96
N LEU A 678 4.15 -11.07 -10.77
CA LEU A 678 4.71 -10.52 -9.54
C LEU A 678 5.06 -11.66 -8.56
N GLY A 679 6.21 -11.55 -7.91
CA GLY A 679 6.58 -12.46 -6.83
C GLY A 679 8.07 -12.44 -6.50
N GLY A 680 8.40 -12.43 -5.21
CA GLY A 680 9.77 -12.63 -4.72
C GLY A 680 10.14 -14.11 -4.52
N LEU A 681 11.43 -14.40 -4.28
CA LEU A 681 11.93 -15.76 -3.99
C LEU A 681 11.33 -16.38 -2.71
N VAL A 682 10.86 -15.53 -1.80
CA VAL A 682 10.23 -15.90 -0.52
C VAL A 682 8.76 -15.48 -0.46
N SER A 683 8.16 -15.19 -1.61
CA SER A 683 6.72 -14.97 -1.74
C SER A 683 5.92 -16.19 -1.30
N HIS A 684 4.64 -15.98 -1.04
CA HIS A 684 3.74 -17.04 -0.64
C HIS A 684 3.73 -18.20 -1.66
N GLY A 685 3.45 -17.88 -2.93
CA GLY A 685 3.43 -18.89 -3.99
C GLY A 685 4.77 -19.58 -4.18
N ALA A 686 5.88 -18.86 -3.97
CA ALA A 686 7.21 -19.46 -4.04
C ALA A 686 7.47 -20.49 -2.94
N VAL A 687 7.05 -20.19 -1.71
CA VAL A 687 7.17 -21.12 -0.59
C VAL A 687 6.30 -22.35 -0.83
N VAL A 688 5.02 -22.18 -1.18
CA VAL A 688 4.11 -23.31 -1.39
C VAL A 688 4.54 -24.16 -2.59
N ALA A 689 4.99 -23.56 -3.71
CA ALA A 689 5.49 -24.32 -4.84
C ALA A 689 6.67 -25.24 -4.47
N ARG A 690 7.61 -24.76 -3.64
CA ARG A 690 8.73 -25.57 -3.14
C ARG A 690 8.28 -26.70 -2.24
N GLU A 691 7.29 -26.45 -1.38
CA GLU A 691 6.73 -27.47 -0.49
C GLU A 691 6.12 -28.64 -1.26
N TYR A 692 5.52 -28.35 -2.43
CA TYR A 692 4.92 -29.35 -3.33
C TYR A 692 5.86 -29.85 -4.43
N GLY A 693 7.09 -29.32 -4.52
CA GLY A 693 8.04 -29.69 -5.57
C GLY A 693 7.59 -29.31 -6.98
N LEU A 694 6.77 -28.27 -7.11
CA LEU A 694 6.25 -27.80 -8.39
C LEU A 694 7.27 -26.91 -9.09
N PRO A 695 7.67 -27.20 -10.34
CA PRO A 695 8.44 -26.27 -11.16
C PRO A 695 7.82 -24.87 -11.11
N CYS A 696 8.60 -23.87 -10.69
CA CYS A 696 8.08 -22.53 -10.43
C CYS A 696 9.06 -21.44 -10.84
N ILE A 697 8.56 -20.44 -11.56
CA ILE A 697 9.27 -19.20 -11.90
C ILE A 697 8.37 -18.00 -11.58
N VAL A 698 8.96 -16.90 -11.11
CA VAL A 698 8.23 -15.68 -10.71
C VAL A 698 8.86 -14.45 -11.38
N GLY A 699 8.15 -13.33 -11.39
CA GLY A 699 8.66 -12.10 -12.00
C GLY A 699 8.66 -12.14 -13.53
N VAL A 700 7.81 -12.96 -14.16
CA VAL A 700 7.74 -13.09 -15.62
C VAL A 700 6.88 -11.97 -16.20
N LYS A 701 7.51 -10.95 -16.77
CA LYS A 701 6.80 -9.75 -17.26
C LYS A 701 5.76 -10.10 -18.33
N ASN A 702 4.55 -9.58 -18.17
CA ASN A 702 3.41 -9.71 -19.10
C ASN A 702 2.97 -11.15 -19.42
N VAL A 703 3.35 -12.16 -18.63
CA VAL A 703 3.06 -13.56 -18.96
C VAL A 703 1.56 -13.86 -19.12
N THR A 704 0.69 -13.15 -18.38
CA THR A 704 -0.77 -13.31 -18.48
C THR A 704 -1.36 -12.71 -19.75
N LYS A 705 -0.64 -11.78 -20.39
CA LYS A 705 -1.02 -11.17 -21.67
C LYS A 705 -0.46 -11.96 -22.87
N ILE A 706 0.64 -12.67 -22.66
CA ILE A 706 1.38 -13.41 -23.70
C ILE A 706 0.77 -14.79 -23.96
N PHE A 707 0.43 -15.53 -22.90
CA PHE A 707 -0.12 -16.88 -23.02
C PHE A 707 -1.65 -16.86 -22.92
N LYS A 708 -2.30 -17.89 -23.48
CA LYS A 708 -3.75 -18.09 -23.37
C LYS A 708 -4.05 -19.43 -22.73
N THR A 709 -5.15 -19.50 -21.97
CA THR A 709 -5.65 -20.77 -21.43
C THR A 709 -5.89 -21.76 -22.56
N GLY A 710 -5.26 -22.93 -22.46
CA GLY A 710 -5.28 -23.97 -23.49
C GLY A 710 -3.97 -24.14 -24.25
N ASP A 711 -3.05 -23.16 -24.21
CA ASP A 711 -1.73 -23.29 -24.83
C ASP A 711 -0.93 -24.44 -24.23
N VAL A 712 -0.18 -25.18 -25.03
CA VAL A 712 0.80 -26.15 -24.51
C VAL A 712 2.12 -25.43 -24.32
N VAL A 713 2.64 -25.47 -23.10
CA VAL A 713 3.85 -24.73 -22.73
C VAL A 713 4.85 -25.62 -22.02
N TYR A 714 6.13 -25.35 -22.22
CA TYR A 714 7.25 -25.92 -21.49
C TYR A 714 7.71 -24.92 -20.43
N LEU A 715 7.73 -25.37 -19.17
CA LEU A 715 8.22 -24.62 -18.02
C LEU A 715 9.47 -25.31 -17.47
N SER A 716 10.55 -24.54 -17.29
CA SER A 716 11.79 -24.97 -16.64
C SER A 716 12.11 -24.08 -15.44
N GLY A 717 11.84 -24.60 -14.26
CA GLY A 717 12.23 -23.96 -13.00
C GLY A 717 13.73 -24.02 -12.70
N LYS A 718 14.52 -24.76 -13.50
CA LYS A 718 15.99 -24.76 -13.41
C LYS A 718 16.62 -23.59 -14.16
N THR A 719 16.16 -23.34 -15.38
CA THR A 719 16.70 -22.26 -16.23
C THR A 719 15.95 -20.94 -16.07
N GLY A 720 14.75 -20.96 -15.46
CA GLY A 720 13.91 -19.77 -15.33
C GLY A 720 13.12 -19.46 -16.61
N GLU A 721 12.81 -20.45 -17.43
CA GLU A 721 12.25 -20.27 -18.77
C GLU A 721 10.82 -20.81 -18.90
N LEU A 722 9.98 -20.10 -19.65
CA LEU A 722 8.67 -20.54 -20.12
C LEU A 722 8.57 -20.31 -21.63
N GLY A 723 8.14 -21.31 -22.39
CA GLY A 723 7.95 -21.19 -23.84
C GLY A 723 6.77 -22.00 -24.35
N LYS A 724 6.20 -21.59 -25.48
CA LYS A 724 5.16 -22.34 -26.18
C LYS A 724 5.77 -23.53 -26.92
N VAL A 725 5.09 -24.68 -26.93
CA VAL A 725 5.53 -25.89 -27.64
C VAL A 725 4.90 -25.98 -29.02
#